data_AF-A0A973A381-F1
#
_entry.id   AF-A0A973A381-F1
#
_cell.length_a   1.000
_cell.length_b   1.000
_cell.length_c   1.000
_cell.angle_alpha   90.00
_cell.angle_beta   90.00
_cell.angle_gamma   90.00
#
_symmetry.space_group_name_H-M   'P 1'
#
loop_
_entity.id
_entity.type
_entity.pdbx_description
1 polymer ?
#
loop_
_entity_poly.entity_id
_entity_poly.type
_entity_poly.pdbx_seq_one_letter_code
_entity_poly.pdbx_strand_id
1 'polypeptide(L)'
;MMQRGYAIELSLAFLVLAACVSGTNVAWAAQDSWIGPAPTGSAYPAGEATRRFNAIAQNIKQRAQIKDRQAEAFHNEAMILDTDRDPLDVVLRRTTALLNDIARAPKAPNMKGMARELAGLRTQARTADVQARRAIFDQVCHLRRKVAFSNPLLDFDEILVLKRQLPGYNHMCDQYYGFAQSPGGGLYVISDVFGKTPEIRSVLADSVVANGRLKGQMISGGPKRKWKVRYDGMGGVSGDETEGGSFLSPDLSFDGKRISFAYVECEGDRKHRYHTDHTLGHWTEERCYHIFSVGIDGKNLRMLTDGTWNEFDPCFMPSGRIAFISERRGGYLRCGRVCPTYTLFDMAADGSGISCLSYHETNEWHPSVSHDGMIVWTRWDYVDRHGVTAHMPWITTPDGRDPRAVHGNYALRSKRPDMETDPRSIPGSHKIVAVAAPHHGHSLGSLVIIDPRAEDDDLMAPVERLTPETGFPESQAKGALNYGQPWPLSENYYICSYEPTGGSPSSRQYGIYLVDVFGNKELIYRDPAIACQSPIPVKNRPVPPVLPEMSERLAKEQSDEATVGVANVYLSSQPLPQGTKIKALRIYQVFPLSVASARVTHATGCQIPQAKDSINLTRAVLGTVPVEEDGSAHFTVPARKELFFQILDEKGLAVTSMRSGTHFQPGERTMCQGCHEPKNGAPITSSHSTPMAMKRAPSRPTPDVEGTNPLSYPLLVQPVLDQYCVKCHAEDREKKAPPLDSTIVRTSTGSYMNPKTAYYTSYLSLAPEFGFYDYGGKNWEDPKWYRTTPGEFGAKASKLYALLQNDHYGVELPPDAMRRITVWLDSCSPFYGVYEKEGGLAQLRGEVAVPTLQ
;
A
#
# COMPACT_ATOMS: atom_id res chain seq x y z
N MET A 1 -16.13 66.77 -48.78
CA MET A 1 -15.83 65.91 -49.95
C MET A 1 -16.66 64.65 -49.77
N MET A 2 -17.85 64.52 -50.39
CA MET A 2 -18.04 64.02 -51.78
C MET A 2 -17.13 62.82 -52.08
N GLN A 3 -17.54 61.66 -52.58
CA GLN A 3 -18.81 61.04 -52.98
C GLN A 3 -18.39 59.63 -53.49
N ARG A 4 -19.30 58.64 -53.47
CA ARG A 4 -19.27 57.34 -54.22
C ARG A 4 -18.40 56.22 -53.62
N GLY A 5 -18.84 54.95 -53.52
CA GLY A 5 -20.10 54.31 -53.93
C GLY A 5 -19.88 52.82 -54.28
N TYR A 6 -20.82 51.98 -53.83
CA TYR A 6 -21.22 50.64 -54.31
C TYR A 6 -20.23 49.46 -54.17
N ALA A 7 -20.61 48.23 -53.80
CA ALA A 7 -21.87 47.55 -53.41
C ALA A 7 -21.42 46.29 -52.60
N ILE A 8 -22.18 45.71 -51.67
CA ILE A 8 -23.29 44.78 -51.91
C ILE A 8 -24.14 44.73 -50.62
N GLU A 9 -25.45 44.83 -50.82
CA GLU A 9 -26.50 44.83 -49.81
C GLU A 9 -27.18 43.44 -49.68
N LEU A 10 -27.62 43.15 -48.44
CA LEU A 10 -28.91 42.54 -48.06
C LEU A 10 -29.17 41.03 -48.29
N SER A 11 -29.82 40.26 -47.38
CA SER A 11 -30.52 40.57 -46.12
C SER A 11 -30.71 39.33 -45.24
N LEU A 12 -30.59 39.52 -43.91
CA LEU A 12 -31.60 39.29 -42.86
C LEU A 12 -32.53 38.06 -42.91
N ALA A 13 -32.36 37.24 -41.86
CA ALA A 13 -33.36 36.96 -40.83
C ALA A 13 -34.82 36.73 -41.26
N PHE A 14 -35.26 35.47 -41.27
CA PHE A 14 -36.54 35.01 -40.72
C PHE A 14 -36.45 33.48 -40.53
N LEU A 15 -37.19 32.96 -39.53
CA LEU A 15 -37.31 31.55 -39.09
C LEU A 15 -36.35 31.05 -38.00
N VAL A 16 -36.45 31.71 -36.83
CA VAL A 16 -36.57 30.99 -35.56
C VAL A 16 -37.99 30.41 -35.53
N LEU A 17 -38.14 29.11 -35.77
CA LEU A 17 -39.17 28.17 -35.28
C LEU A 17 -39.15 26.92 -36.18
N ALA A 18 -38.89 25.76 -35.55
CA ALA A 18 -38.93 24.37 -36.07
C ALA A 18 -37.57 23.66 -36.20
N ALA A 19 -36.95 23.34 -35.05
CA ALA A 19 -36.05 22.20 -34.91
C ALA A 19 -35.93 21.77 -33.42
N CYS A 20 -37.06 21.67 -32.73
CA CYS A 20 -37.21 20.71 -31.64
C CYS A 20 -37.85 19.47 -32.27
N VAL A 21 -37.36 18.28 -31.93
CA VAL A 21 -37.70 16.97 -32.51
C VAL A 21 -36.84 16.54 -33.72
N SER A 22 -35.55 16.33 -33.47
CA SER A 22 -34.82 15.17 -34.00
C SER A 22 -33.51 15.04 -33.21
N GLY A 23 -33.53 14.21 -32.16
CA GLY A 23 -32.34 13.81 -31.45
C GLY A 23 -31.44 13.00 -32.37
N THR A 24 -30.39 13.62 -32.88
CA THR A 24 -29.23 12.91 -33.42
C THR A 24 -28.05 13.23 -32.53
N ASN A 25 -27.78 12.33 -31.58
CA ASN A 25 -26.49 12.20 -30.94
C ASN A 25 -25.44 11.98 -32.04
N VAL A 26 -24.74 13.04 -32.43
CA VAL A 26 -23.55 12.89 -33.26
C VAL A 26 -22.47 12.35 -32.34
N ALA A 27 -22.20 11.06 -32.47
CA ALA A 27 -21.14 10.35 -31.76
C ALA A 27 -19.80 11.06 -32.01
N TRP A 28 -19.21 11.60 -30.94
CA TRP A 28 -17.81 12.04 -30.92
C TRP A 28 -16.90 10.82 -30.77
N ALA A 29 -16.88 9.95 -31.77
CA ALA A 29 -15.89 8.89 -31.89
C ALA A 29 -14.77 9.35 -32.84
N ALA A 30 -13.81 10.11 -32.33
CA ALA A 30 -12.50 10.16 -32.98
C ALA A 30 -11.93 8.73 -32.90
N GLN A 31 -11.84 8.03 -34.04
CA GLN A 31 -11.31 6.66 -34.12
C GLN A 31 -10.00 6.55 -33.35
N ASP A 32 -9.93 5.65 -32.36
CA ASP A 32 -8.70 5.33 -31.64
C ASP A 32 -7.77 4.55 -32.58
N SER A 33 -7.01 5.28 -33.39
CA SER A 33 -6.04 4.68 -34.30
C SER A 33 -4.86 4.06 -33.55
N TRP A 34 -4.33 2.95 -34.06
CA TRP A 34 -3.09 2.35 -33.57
C TRP A 34 -1.89 3.32 -33.75
N ILE A 35 -1.23 3.68 -32.64
CA ILE A 35 -0.01 4.52 -32.62
C ILE A 35 1.23 3.71 -32.18
N GLY A 36 1.06 2.40 -32.01
CA GLY A 36 2.14 1.50 -31.64
C GLY A 36 3.12 1.23 -32.80
N PRO A 37 4.22 0.51 -32.52
CA PRO A 37 5.16 0.07 -33.56
C PRO A 37 4.48 -0.70 -34.67
N ALA A 38 5.09 -0.67 -35.86
CA ALA A 38 4.66 -1.49 -36.98
C ALA A 38 4.87 -2.99 -36.65
N PRO A 39 4.08 -3.88 -37.25
CA PRO A 39 4.24 -5.32 -37.18
C PRO A 39 5.67 -5.84 -37.36
N THR A 40 6.05 -6.82 -36.55
CA THR A 40 7.21 -7.73 -36.74
C THR A 40 8.58 -7.12 -37.12
N GLY A 41 8.86 -5.87 -36.73
CA GLY A 41 10.22 -5.31 -36.76
C GLY A 41 10.57 -4.45 -37.98
N SER A 42 9.59 -3.77 -38.57
CA SER A 42 9.81 -2.82 -39.67
C SER A 42 10.06 -1.38 -39.21
N ALA A 43 9.37 -0.90 -38.15
CA ALA A 43 9.60 0.44 -37.59
C ALA A 43 8.99 0.62 -36.18
N TYR A 44 9.60 1.50 -35.38
CA TYR A 44 9.01 2.04 -34.14
C TYR A 44 8.31 3.37 -34.40
N PRO A 45 7.41 3.82 -33.49
CA PRO A 45 6.86 5.17 -33.57
C PRO A 45 7.97 6.22 -33.53
N ALA A 46 7.71 7.38 -34.14
CA ALA A 46 8.67 8.47 -34.20
C ALA A 46 9.21 8.83 -32.80
N GLY A 47 10.54 8.96 -32.69
CA GLY A 47 11.22 9.29 -31.44
C GLY A 47 11.55 8.10 -30.53
N GLU A 48 10.89 6.95 -30.67
CA GLU A 48 11.10 5.80 -29.76
C GLU A 48 12.53 5.23 -29.83
N ALA A 49 13.08 5.08 -31.04
CA ALA A 49 14.46 4.63 -31.22
C ALA A 49 15.48 5.56 -30.54
N THR A 50 15.23 6.86 -30.56
CA THR A 50 16.07 7.86 -29.88
C THR A 50 15.93 7.76 -28.37
N ARG A 51 14.71 7.62 -27.85
CA ARG A 51 14.44 7.48 -26.41
C ARG A 51 15.18 6.28 -25.81
N ARG A 52 15.11 5.13 -26.48
CA ARG A 52 15.78 3.89 -26.04
C ARG A 52 17.30 4.03 -26.02
N PHE A 53 17.87 4.61 -27.08
CA PHE A 53 19.31 4.87 -27.13
C PHE A 53 19.75 5.79 -25.99
N ASN A 54 19.03 6.89 -25.77
CA ASN A 54 19.36 7.87 -24.74
C ASN A 54 19.24 7.28 -23.33
N ALA A 55 18.24 6.43 -23.07
CA ALA A 55 18.09 5.74 -21.80
C ALA A 55 19.30 4.84 -21.49
N ILE A 56 19.73 4.03 -22.46
CA ILE A 56 20.91 3.17 -22.27
C ILE A 56 22.19 3.99 -22.15
N ALA A 57 22.34 5.06 -22.95
CA ALA A 57 23.48 5.96 -22.85
C ALA A 57 23.56 6.63 -21.47
N GLN A 58 22.41 6.99 -20.89
CA GLN A 58 22.35 7.53 -19.54
C GLN A 58 22.75 6.48 -18.49
N ASN A 59 22.30 5.24 -18.63
CA ASN A 59 22.70 4.15 -17.73
C ASN A 59 24.21 3.89 -17.79
N ILE A 60 24.83 3.99 -18.98
CA ILE A 60 26.29 3.89 -19.12
C ILE A 60 27.00 5.01 -18.35
N LYS A 61 26.49 6.24 -18.40
CA LYS A 61 27.03 7.35 -17.59
C LYS A 61 26.87 7.10 -16.08
N GLN A 62 25.90 6.29 -15.68
CA GLN A 62 25.59 5.93 -14.30
C GLN A 62 26.14 4.54 -13.90
N ARG A 63 27.10 3.99 -14.66
CA ARG A 63 27.60 2.61 -14.45
C ARG A 63 28.09 2.38 -13.03
N ALA A 64 28.81 3.33 -12.44
CA ALA A 64 29.34 3.19 -11.09
C ALA A 64 28.22 2.97 -10.07
N GLN A 65 27.18 3.81 -10.09
CA GLN A 65 26.02 3.69 -9.18
C GLN A 65 25.22 2.41 -9.43
N ILE A 66 25.13 1.97 -10.68
CA ILE A 66 24.46 0.71 -11.03
C ILE A 66 25.28 -0.48 -10.50
N LYS A 67 26.61 -0.44 -10.61
CA LYS A 67 27.52 -1.50 -10.16
C LYS A 67 27.42 -1.76 -8.65
N ASP A 68 27.16 -0.72 -7.85
CA ASP A 68 26.94 -0.85 -6.40
C ASP A 68 25.77 -1.78 -6.04
N ARG A 69 24.85 -2.02 -6.98
CA ARG A 69 23.66 -2.86 -6.81
C ARG A 69 23.79 -4.25 -7.46
N GLN A 70 24.98 -4.61 -7.93
CA GLN A 70 25.18 -5.86 -8.67
C GLN A 70 24.85 -7.10 -7.86
N ALA A 71 25.16 -7.11 -6.57
CA ALA A 71 24.86 -8.23 -5.68
C ALA A 71 23.36 -8.43 -5.45
N GLU A 72 22.55 -7.39 -5.66
CA GLU A 72 21.10 -7.41 -5.50
C GLU A 72 20.40 -7.66 -6.84
N ALA A 73 21.12 -7.77 -7.95
CA ALA A 73 20.52 -7.94 -9.28
C ALA A 73 20.09 -9.39 -9.50
N PHE A 74 18.82 -9.59 -9.88
CA PHE A 74 18.27 -10.92 -10.17
C PHE A 74 19.03 -11.64 -11.30
N HIS A 75 19.58 -10.88 -12.25
CA HIS A 75 20.34 -11.44 -13.35
C HIS A 75 21.42 -10.48 -13.85
N ASN A 76 22.65 -11.00 -13.99
CA ASN A 76 23.81 -10.17 -14.30
C ASN A 76 23.75 -9.52 -15.70
N GLU A 77 23.03 -10.10 -16.66
CA GLU A 77 22.86 -9.49 -18.00
C GLU A 77 22.05 -8.17 -17.96
N ALA A 78 21.21 -7.96 -16.94
CA ALA A 78 20.51 -6.68 -16.74
C ALA A 78 21.43 -5.53 -16.32
N MET A 79 22.68 -5.82 -15.96
CA MET A 79 23.66 -4.81 -15.55
C MET A 79 24.23 -4.06 -16.77
N ILE A 80 24.90 -2.94 -16.48
CA ILE A 80 25.82 -2.28 -17.40
C ILE A 80 27.24 -2.75 -17.04
N LEU A 81 27.90 -3.43 -17.97
CA LEU A 81 29.21 -4.02 -17.74
C LEU A 81 30.33 -3.04 -18.07
N ASP A 82 31.52 -3.28 -17.50
CA ASP A 82 32.70 -2.46 -17.78
C ASP A 82 33.11 -2.52 -19.28
N THR A 83 32.77 -3.62 -19.96
CA THR A 83 32.99 -3.86 -21.38
C THR A 83 31.99 -3.16 -22.31
N ASP A 84 30.89 -2.61 -21.81
CA ASP A 84 29.86 -1.97 -22.63
C ASP A 84 30.29 -0.54 -23.00
N ARG A 85 30.92 -0.33 -24.16
CA ARG A 85 31.47 1.00 -24.51
C ARG A 85 30.40 2.03 -24.82
N ASP A 86 29.28 1.59 -25.39
CA ASP A 86 28.16 2.43 -25.80
C ASP A 86 26.85 1.61 -25.83
N PRO A 87 25.70 2.21 -26.18
CA PRO A 87 24.43 1.50 -26.21
C PRO A 87 24.37 0.29 -27.14
N LEU A 88 25.19 0.23 -28.20
CA LEU A 88 25.19 -0.91 -29.13
C LEU A 88 25.75 -2.16 -28.45
N ASP A 89 26.85 -2.04 -27.69
CA ASP A 89 27.43 -3.19 -26.99
C ASP A 89 26.44 -3.80 -25.98
N VAL A 90 25.73 -2.95 -25.23
CA VAL A 90 24.67 -3.37 -24.29
C VAL A 90 23.57 -4.15 -25.01
N VAL A 91 23.02 -3.59 -26.09
CA VAL A 91 21.89 -4.23 -26.80
C VAL A 91 22.31 -5.51 -27.49
N LEU A 92 23.52 -5.59 -28.07
CA LEU A 92 24.04 -6.82 -28.68
C LEU A 92 24.13 -7.96 -27.66
N ARG A 93 24.68 -7.66 -26.47
CA ARG A 93 24.84 -8.63 -25.39
C ARG A 93 23.49 -9.11 -24.87
N ARG A 94 22.59 -8.19 -24.50
CA ARG A 94 21.25 -8.52 -23.98
C ARG A 94 20.37 -9.23 -25.01
N THR A 95 20.50 -8.89 -26.30
CA THR A 95 19.81 -9.61 -27.38
C THR A 95 20.35 -11.03 -27.55
N THR A 96 21.65 -11.23 -27.35
CA THR A 96 22.26 -12.57 -27.36
C THR A 96 21.72 -13.42 -26.20
N ALA A 97 21.63 -12.85 -24.99
CA ALA A 97 21.06 -13.53 -23.83
C ALA A 97 19.59 -13.94 -24.06
N LEU A 98 18.77 -13.00 -24.53
CA LEU A 98 17.38 -13.23 -24.90
C LEU A 98 17.22 -14.35 -25.95
N LEU A 99 17.99 -14.29 -27.04
CA LEU A 99 17.93 -15.31 -28.11
C LEU A 99 18.27 -16.70 -27.57
N ASN A 100 19.31 -16.78 -26.74
CA ASN A 100 19.76 -18.04 -26.15
C ASN A 100 18.72 -18.62 -25.19
N ASP A 101 18.06 -17.78 -24.39
CA ASP A 101 17.00 -18.21 -23.47
C ASP A 101 15.78 -18.74 -24.23
N ILE A 102 15.26 -17.98 -25.20
CA ILE A 102 14.10 -18.43 -25.99
C ILE A 102 14.45 -19.68 -26.79
N ALA A 103 15.66 -19.80 -27.35
CA ALA A 103 16.06 -21.00 -28.09
C ALA A 103 16.09 -22.29 -27.24
N ARG A 104 16.14 -22.16 -25.91
CA ARG A 104 16.09 -23.28 -24.95
C ARG A 104 14.68 -23.52 -24.41
N ALA A 105 13.75 -22.60 -24.64
CA ALA A 105 12.39 -22.72 -24.12
C ALA A 105 11.65 -23.93 -24.71
N PRO A 106 10.73 -24.54 -23.94
CA PRO A 106 9.80 -25.52 -24.51
C PRO A 106 9.04 -24.89 -25.69
N LYS A 107 8.94 -25.63 -26.81
CA LYS A 107 8.30 -25.15 -28.06
C LYS A 107 8.99 -23.92 -28.69
N ALA A 108 10.29 -23.73 -28.44
CA ALA A 108 11.07 -22.69 -29.10
C ALA A 108 10.92 -22.74 -30.62
N PRO A 109 10.71 -21.59 -31.30
CA PRO A 109 10.74 -21.55 -32.75
C PRO A 109 12.17 -21.64 -33.29
N ASN A 110 12.31 -21.80 -34.61
CA ASN A 110 13.62 -21.88 -35.25
C ASN A 110 14.37 -20.53 -35.22
N MET A 111 15.32 -20.41 -34.30
CA MET A 111 16.12 -19.19 -34.13
C MET A 111 17.37 -19.09 -35.03
N LYS A 112 17.69 -20.09 -35.85
CA LYS A 112 18.97 -20.15 -36.60
C LYS A 112 19.19 -18.94 -37.52
N GLY A 113 18.13 -18.44 -38.15
CA GLY A 113 18.20 -17.26 -39.02
C GLY A 113 18.61 -16.00 -38.24
N MET A 114 17.85 -15.70 -37.19
CA MET A 114 18.09 -14.55 -36.30
C MET A 114 19.46 -14.65 -35.58
N ALA A 115 19.89 -15.86 -35.22
CA ALA A 115 21.21 -16.08 -34.63
C ALA A 115 22.35 -15.72 -35.60
N ARG A 116 22.24 -16.11 -36.88
CA ARG A 116 23.23 -15.74 -37.90
C ARG A 116 23.24 -14.23 -38.16
N GLU A 117 22.07 -13.61 -38.24
CA GLU A 117 21.94 -12.15 -38.39
C GLU A 117 22.62 -11.41 -37.23
N LEU A 118 22.35 -11.82 -35.98
CA LEU A 118 22.96 -11.24 -34.80
C LEU A 118 24.48 -11.41 -34.79
N ALA A 119 25.00 -12.58 -35.19
CA ALA A 119 26.44 -12.81 -35.30
C ALA A 119 27.09 -11.91 -36.36
N GLY A 120 26.41 -11.66 -37.49
CA GLY A 120 26.83 -10.71 -38.51
C GLY A 120 26.91 -9.28 -37.97
N LEU A 121 25.85 -8.81 -37.30
CA LEU A 121 25.80 -7.47 -36.68
C LEU A 121 26.89 -7.29 -35.61
N ARG A 122 27.16 -8.32 -34.79
CA ARG A 122 28.28 -8.33 -33.83
C ARG A 122 29.64 -8.18 -34.51
N THR A 123 29.81 -8.81 -35.67
CA THR A 123 31.07 -8.73 -36.44
C THR A 123 31.26 -7.33 -37.00
N GLN A 124 30.21 -6.75 -37.61
CA GLN A 124 30.25 -5.37 -38.13
C GLN A 124 30.50 -4.34 -37.02
N ALA A 125 29.88 -4.52 -35.85
CA ALA A 125 30.04 -3.61 -34.71
C ALA A 125 31.49 -3.48 -34.24
N ARG A 126 32.33 -4.52 -34.38
CA ARG A 126 33.73 -4.51 -33.89
C ARG A 126 34.60 -3.46 -34.57
N THR A 127 34.37 -3.21 -35.86
CA THR A 127 35.21 -2.33 -36.69
C THR A 127 34.48 -1.05 -37.12
N ALA A 128 33.21 -0.87 -36.73
CA ALA A 128 32.40 0.29 -37.10
C ALA A 128 32.79 1.55 -36.31
N ASP A 129 32.73 2.71 -36.98
CA ASP A 129 32.86 4.03 -36.36
C ASP A 129 31.59 4.45 -35.60
N VAL A 130 31.60 5.62 -34.97
CA VAL A 130 30.50 6.12 -34.13
C VAL A 130 29.17 6.21 -34.90
N GLN A 131 29.18 6.70 -36.15
CA GLN A 131 27.97 6.90 -36.95
C GLN A 131 27.41 5.55 -37.42
N ALA A 132 28.29 4.66 -37.89
CA ALA A 132 27.92 3.31 -38.30
C ALA A 132 27.39 2.49 -37.12
N ARG A 133 27.96 2.64 -35.91
CA ARG A 133 27.47 1.95 -34.69
C ARG A 133 26.06 2.36 -34.30
N ARG A 134 25.65 3.62 -34.53
CA ARG A 134 24.26 4.02 -34.32
C ARG A 134 23.29 3.31 -35.27
N ALA A 135 23.64 3.22 -36.56
CA ALA A 135 22.81 2.50 -37.53
C ALA A 135 22.71 1.00 -37.18
N ILE A 136 23.81 0.38 -36.76
CA ILE A 136 23.82 -1.02 -36.29
C ILE A 136 22.96 -1.16 -35.03
N PHE A 137 22.97 -0.21 -34.09
CA PHE A 137 22.10 -0.24 -32.91
C PHE A 137 20.62 -0.35 -33.29
N ASP A 138 20.18 0.46 -34.26
CA ASP A 138 18.79 0.43 -34.71
C ASP A 138 18.45 -0.91 -35.39
N GLN A 139 19.38 -1.48 -36.18
CA GLN A 139 19.23 -2.84 -36.76
C GLN A 139 19.12 -3.93 -35.68
N VAL A 140 19.97 -3.90 -34.65
CA VAL A 140 19.90 -4.86 -33.55
C VAL A 140 18.60 -4.69 -32.76
N CYS A 141 18.10 -3.46 -32.58
CA CYS A 141 16.80 -3.24 -31.94
C CYS A 141 15.63 -3.81 -32.76
N HIS A 142 15.69 -3.79 -34.09
CA HIS A 142 14.69 -4.46 -34.94
C HIS A 142 14.80 -5.98 -34.83
N LEU A 143 16.02 -6.53 -34.85
CA LEU A 143 16.25 -7.97 -34.68
C LEU A 143 15.78 -8.45 -33.30
N ARG A 144 16.12 -7.72 -32.22
CA ARG A 144 15.71 -8.03 -30.85
C ARG A 144 14.20 -8.13 -30.73
N ARG A 145 13.44 -7.22 -31.35
CA ARG A 145 11.98 -7.29 -31.38
C ARG A 145 11.48 -8.58 -32.03
N LYS A 146 12.04 -8.96 -33.17
CA LYS A 146 11.69 -10.24 -33.84
C LYS A 146 11.96 -11.43 -32.92
N VAL A 147 13.10 -11.44 -32.25
CA VAL A 147 13.46 -12.47 -31.28
C VAL A 147 12.47 -12.50 -30.11
N ALA A 148 12.23 -11.35 -29.47
CA ALA A 148 11.34 -11.22 -28.31
C ALA A 148 9.91 -11.67 -28.63
N PHE A 149 9.38 -11.29 -29.80
CA PHE A 149 8.01 -11.63 -30.20
C PHE A 149 7.88 -13.05 -30.76
N SER A 150 8.99 -13.76 -30.90
CA SER A 150 9.02 -15.20 -31.16
C SER A 150 8.97 -16.03 -29.87
N ASN A 151 8.82 -15.39 -28.70
CA ASN A 151 8.77 -16.10 -27.42
C ASN A 151 7.47 -16.94 -27.31
N PRO A 152 7.55 -18.26 -27.07
CA PRO A 152 6.37 -19.12 -26.97
C PRO A 152 5.46 -18.82 -25.78
N LEU A 153 5.90 -18.01 -24.80
CA LEU A 153 5.05 -17.51 -23.70
C LEU A 153 4.07 -16.41 -24.14
N LEU A 154 4.25 -15.84 -25.34
CA LEU A 154 3.33 -14.89 -25.95
C LEU A 154 2.21 -15.64 -26.68
N ASP A 155 1.56 -16.55 -25.97
CA ASP A 155 0.51 -17.47 -26.47
C ASP A 155 -0.90 -16.86 -26.34
N PHE A 156 -0.99 -15.54 -26.49
CA PHE A 156 -2.22 -14.76 -26.44
C PHE A 156 -2.17 -13.67 -27.51
N ASP A 157 -3.33 -13.40 -28.12
CA ASP A 157 -3.44 -12.44 -29.22
C ASP A 157 -3.90 -11.06 -28.75
N GLU A 158 -4.45 -10.97 -27.53
CA GLU A 158 -5.10 -9.78 -26.99
C GLU A 158 -4.52 -9.35 -25.64
N ILE A 159 -4.44 -8.03 -25.43
CA ILE A 159 -4.06 -7.42 -24.14
C ILE A 159 -5.09 -6.34 -23.77
N LEU A 160 -5.65 -6.44 -22.57
CA LEU A 160 -6.42 -5.38 -21.93
C LEU A 160 -5.46 -4.32 -21.36
N VAL A 161 -5.74 -3.06 -21.64
CA VAL A 161 -4.94 -1.91 -21.21
C VAL A 161 -5.85 -0.79 -20.70
N LEU A 162 -5.42 -0.16 -19.61
CA LEU A 162 -6.02 1.06 -19.11
C LEU A 162 -5.33 2.28 -19.75
N LYS A 163 -6.09 3.19 -20.34
CA LYS A 163 -5.59 4.55 -20.61
C LYS A 163 -6.14 5.49 -19.54
N ARG A 164 -5.30 6.33 -18.95
CA ARG A 164 -5.72 7.26 -17.88
C ARG A 164 -4.82 8.49 -17.80
N GLN A 165 -5.39 9.63 -17.42
CA GLN A 165 -4.59 10.76 -16.94
C GLN A 165 -4.11 10.49 -15.51
N LEU A 166 -2.80 10.56 -15.29
CA LEU A 166 -2.26 10.45 -13.93
C LEU A 166 -2.63 11.73 -13.13
N PRO A 167 -3.07 11.59 -11.87
CA PRO A 167 -3.48 12.72 -11.06
C PRO A 167 -2.32 13.70 -10.84
N GLY A 168 -2.63 14.99 -10.80
CA GLY A 168 -1.62 16.03 -10.63
C GLY A 168 -0.94 16.02 -9.25
N TYR A 169 -1.67 15.61 -8.21
CA TYR A 169 -1.14 15.47 -6.87
C TYR A 169 -0.34 14.16 -6.74
N ASN A 170 0.95 14.28 -6.44
CA ASN A 170 1.88 13.15 -6.44
C ASN A 170 2.08 12.59 -5.03
N HIS A 171 1.23 11.65 -4.65
CA HIS A 171 1.28 10.98 -3.35
C HIS A 171 0.64 9.58 -3.44
N MET A 172 1.10 8.63 -2.62
CA MET A 172 0.73 7.21 -2.81
C MET A 172 -0.73 6.93 -2.52
N CYS A 173 -1.36 7.71 -1.63
CA CYS A 173 -2.78 7.53 -1.31
C CYS A 173 -3.72 8.21 -2.31
N ASP A 174 -3.41 9.45 -2.68
CA ASP A 174 -4.36 10.34 -3.36
C ASP A 174 -4.59 9.97 -4.82
N GLN A 175 -3.72 9.14 -5.40
CA GLN A 175 -3.96 8.55 -6.71
C GLN A 175 -5.18 7.60 -6.75
N TYR A 176 -5.67 7.19 -5.57
CA TYR A 176 -6.83 6.31 -5.37
C TYR A 176 -8.08 7.03 -4.82
N TYR A 177 -8.00 8.34 -4.56
CA TYR A 177 -9.22 9.13 -4.26
C TYR A 177 -9.79 9.67 -5.56
N GLY A 178 -11.03 9.29 -5.88
CA GLY A 178 -11.77 9.80 -7.03
C GLY A 178 -11.86 11.33 -7.05
N PHE A 179 -11.87 11.92 -5.86
CA PHE A 179 -11.84 13.36 -5.61
C PHE A 179 -10.61 14.06 -6.20
N ALA A 180 -9.44 13.41 -6.23
CA ALA A 180 -8.18 13.99 -6.70
C ALA A 180 -7.95 13.80 -8.22
N GLN A 181 -8.93 13.27 -8.94
CA GLN A 181 -8.76 12.79 -10.32
C GLN A 181 -9.12 13.84 -11.36
N SER A 182 -8.54 13.67 -12.55
CA SER A 182 -8.88 14.41 -13.75
C SER A 182 -9.43 13.44 -14.80
N PRO A 183 -10.47 13.82 -15.54
CA PRO A 183 -11.05 12.95 -16.56
C PRO A 183 -10.05 12.58 -17.65
N GLY A 184 -10.18 11.36 -18.16
CA GLY A 184 -9.49 10.97 -19.39
C GLY A 184 -9.23 9.48 -19.49
N GLY A 185 -9.33 8.97 -20.72
CA GLY A 185 -8.96 7.60 -21.06
C GLY A 185 -10.14 6.63 -21.04
N GLY A 186 -9.91 5.40 -20.60
CA GLY A 186 -10.87 4.30 -20.69
C GLY A 186 -10.21 2.92 -20.69
N LEU A 187 -11.03 1.89 -20.91
CA LEU A 187 -10.60 0.49 -21.06
C LEU A 187 -10.48 0.11 -22.53
N TYR A 188 -9.34 -0.47 -22.90
CA TYR A 188 -9.04 -0.82 -24.29
C TYR A 188 -8.53 -2.25 -24.40
N VAL A 189 -8.90 -2.91 -25.49
CA VAL A 189 -8.27 -4.18 -25.89
C VAL A 189 -7.42 -3.91 -27.12
N ILE A 190 -6.18 -4.37 -27.07
CA ILE A 190 -5.29 -4.45 -28.22
C ILE A 190 -5.37 -5.86 -28.76
N SER A 191 -5.73 -6.03 -30.03
CA SER A 191 -5.83 -7.33 -30.71
C SER A 191 -4.73 -7.48 -31.76
N ASP A 192 -4.41 -8.72 -32.13
CA ASP A 192 -3.27 -9.08 -33.00
C ASP A 192 -1.95 -8.43 -32.53
N VAL A 193 -1.75 -8.40 -31.21
CA VAL A 193 -0.76 -7.54 -30.54
C VAL A 193 0.69 -7.81 -30.97
N PHE A 194 0.98 -9.04 -31.40
CA PHE A 194 2.31 -9.46 -31.90
C PHE A 194 2.31 -9.74 -33.41
N GLY A 195 1.16 -9.66 -34.08
CA GLY A 195 0.99 -10.05 -35.48
C GLY A 195 1.15 -8.91 -36.47
N LYS A 196 0.38 -8.97 -37.55
CA LYS A 196 0.55 -8.19 -38.79
C LYS A 196 -0.37 -6.97 -38.90
N THR A 197 -1.41 -6.92 -38.11
CA THR A 197 -2.46 -5.91 -38.15
C THR A 197 -2.94 -5.63 -36.73
N PRO A 198 -2.05 -5.11 -35.85
CA PRO A 198 -2.44 -4.77 -34.49
C PRO A 198 -3.50 -3.67 -34.51
N GLU A 199 -4.55 -3.88 -33.72
CA GLU A 199 -5.67 -2.95 -33.60
C GLU A 199 -5.94 -2.65 -32.14
N ILE A 200 -6.52 -1.49 -31.87
CA ILE A 200 -6.96 -1.11 -30.53
C ILE A 200 -8.43 -0.70 -30.59
N ARG A 201 -9.23 -1.23 -29.66
CA ARG A 201 -10.65 -0.89 -29.52
C ARG A 201 -10.98 -0.49 -28.10
N SER A 202 -11.88 0.48 -27.95
CA SER A 202 -12.49 0.77 -26.65
C SER A 202 -13.45 -0.36 -26.27
N VAL A 203 -13.35 -0.88 -25.06
CA VAL A 203 -14.28 -1.90 -24.52
C VAL A 203 -15.65 -1.29 -24.30
N LEU A 204 -15.70 -0.01 -23.93
CA LEU A 204 -16.93 0.66 -23.47
C LEU A 204 -17.60 1.53 -24.54
N ALA A 205 -17.16 1.46 -25.80
CA ALA A 205 -17.61 2.35 -26.87
C ALA A 205 -19.13 2.43 -27.01
N ASP A 206 -19.80 1.28 -26.90
CA ASP A 206 -21.26 1.12 -27.05
C ASP A 206 -21.93 0.60 -25.75
N SER A 207 -21.21 0.64 -24.63
CA SER A 207 -21.69 0.09 -23.36
C SER A 207 -22.60 1.07 -22.63
N VAL A 208 -23.75 0.57 -22.19
CA VAL A 208 -24.69 1.31 -21.33
C VAL A 208 -24.78 0.61 -19.98
N VAL A 209 -24.71 1.37 -18.89
CA VAL A 209 -24.80 0.84 -17.53
C VAL A 209 -26.20 0.27 -17.29
N ALA A 210 -26.27 -0.98 -16.84
CA ALA A 210 -27.54 -1.72 -16.72
C ALA A 210 -28.30 -1.46 -15.39
N ASN A 211 -27.62 -0.99 -14.34
CA ASN A 211 -28.14 -0.86 -12.98
C ASN A 211 -27.50 0.32 -12.21
N GLY A 212 -27.95 0.55 -10.96
CA GLY A 212 -27.42 1.60 -10.10
C GLY A 212 -27.82 3.01 -10.54
N ARG A 213 -27.22 4.02 -9.91
CA ARG A 213 -27.47 5.45 -10.14
C ARG A 213 -27.22 5.87 -11.59
N LEU A 214 -26.26 5.24 -12.26
CA LEU A 214 -25.90 5.52 -13.66
C LEU A 214 -26.68 4.70 -14.70
N LYS A 215 -27.72 3.96 -14.30
CA LYS A 215 -28.51 3.12 -15.22
C LYS A 215 -28.97 3.91 -16.45
N GLY A 216 -28.75 3.33 -17.63
CA GLY A 216 -29.13 3.94 -18.92
C GLY A 216 -28.11 4.94 -19.46
N GLN A 217 -27.02 5.22 -18.73
CA GLN A 217 -25.97 6.12 -19.16
C GLN A 217 -24.77 5.36 -19.72
N MET A 218 -24.03 6.00 -20.63
CA MET A 218 -22.70 5.55 -21.03
C MET A 218 -21.67 6.23 -20.12
N ILE A 219 -20.64 5.50 -19.69
CA ILE A 219 -19.51 6.09 -18.96
C ILE A 219 -18.36 6.35 -19.92
N SER A 220 -17.67 7.47 -19.77
CA SER A 220 -16.56 7.84 -20.64
C SER A 220 -15.47 8.58 -19.86
N GLY A 221 -14.28 8.67 -20.46
CA GLY A 221 -13.18 9.51 -19.97
C GLY A 221 -13.34 10.98 -20.31
N GLY A 222 -14.43 11.37 -20.98
CA GLY A 222 -14.63 12.74 -21.45
C GLY A 222 -13.72 13.15 -22.61
N PRO A 223 -13.70 14.46 -22.95
CA PRO A 223 -12.93 14.97 -24.07
C PRO A 223 -11.42 14.86 -23.85
N LYS A 224 -10.67 14.56 -24.93
CA LYS A 224 -9.20 14.50 -24.94
C LYS A 224 -8.61 15.92 -24.81
N ARG A 225 -8.53 16.44 -23.58
CA ARG A 225 -7.88 17.73 -23.26
C ARG A 225 -7.15 17.69 -21.92
N LYS A 226 -6.29 18.68 -21.70
CA LYS A 226 -5.62 18.90 -20.40
C LYS A 226 -6.53 19.70 -19.48
N TRP A 227 -6.87 19.11 -18.34
CA TRP A 227 -7.67 19.74 -17.30
C TRP A 227 -6.78 20.56 -16.35
N LYS A 228 -7.21 21.76 -15.96
CA LYS A 228 -6.56 22.56 -14.92
C LYS A 228 -7.26 22.34 -13.58
N VAL A 229 -7.18 21.11 -13.06
CA VAL A 229 -7.73 20.74 -11.75
C VAL A 229 -6.58 20.66 -10.74
N ARG A 230 -6.80 21.19 -9.53
CA ARG A 230 -5.82 21.16 -8.44
C ARG A 230 -6.48 20.70 -7.15
N TYR A 231 -5.94 19.61 -6.61
CA TYR A 231 -6.17 19.16 -5.24
C TYR A 231 -5.11 19.79 -4.30
N ASP A 232 -5.54 20.24 -3.12
CA ASP A 232 -4.68 20.93 -2.15
C ASP A 232 -4.05 20.02 -1.08
N GLY A 233 -4.43 18.74 -1.02
CA GLY A 233 -3.98 17.82 0.04
C GLY A 233 -4.73 17.97 1.37
N MET A 234 -5.70 18.90 1.42
CA MET A 234 -6.42 19.35 2.61
C MET A 234 -7.95 19.25 2.42
N GLY A 235 -8.38 18.40 1.48
CA GLY A 235 -9.80 18.13 1.21
C GLY A 235 -10.48 19.13 0.28
N GLY A 236 -9.73 19.96 -0.47
CA GLY A 236 -10.28 20.93 -1.42
C GLY A 236 -9.80 20.73 -2.85
N VAL A 237 -10.73 20.83 -3.81
CA VAL A 237 -10.43 20.85 -5.26
C VAL A 237 -10.82 22.19 -5.87
N SER A 238 -9.95 22.72 -6.73
CA SER A 238 -10.14 23.97 -7.46
C SER A 238 -9.80 23.82 -8.94
N GLY A 239 -10.29 24.73 -9.77
CA GLY A 239 -9.99 24.76 -11.21
C GLY A 239 -11.19 24.42 -12.09
N ASP A 240 -10.93 23.88 -13.27
CA ASP A 240 -11.93 23.65 -14.33
C ASP A 240 -13.08 22.74 -13.86
N GLU A 241 -14.32 23.03 -14.29
CA GLU A 241 -15.41 22.06 -14.27
C GLU A 241 -15.15 20.97 -15.31
N THR A 242 -15.21 19.72 -14.84
CA THR A 242 -14.82 18.52 -15.58
C THR A 242 -16.00 17.91 -16.33
N GLU A 243 -15.71 17.21 -17.42
CA GLU A 243 -16.67 16.46 -18.22
C GLU A 243 -16.11 15.06 -18.43
N GLY A 244 -16.92 14.05 -18.15
CA GLY A 244 -16.50 12.65 -18.14
C GLY A 244 -15.64 12.32 -16.92
N GLY A 245 -15.19 11.07 -16.82
CA GLY A 245 -14.61 10.51 -15.60
C GLY A 245 -13.18 9.97 -15.74
N SER A 246 -12.73 9.30 -14.69
CA SER A 246 -11.42 8.63 -14.60
C SER A 246 -11.62 7.14 -14.30
N PHE A 247 -10.72 6.31 -14.85
CA PHE A 247 -10.75 4.86 -14.72
C PHE A 247 -9.53 4.39 -13.93
N LEU A 248 -9.67 3.29 -13.18
CA LEU A 248 -8.59 2.75 -12.35
C LEU A 248 -8.68 1.23 -12.22
N SER A 249 -7.51 0.60 -12.07
CA SER A 249 -7.30 -0.77 -11.62
C SER A 249 -8.21 -1.84 -12.22
N PRO A 250 -8.15 -2.08 -13.54
CA PRO A 250 -8.84 -3.23 -14.11
C PRO A 250 -8.23 -4.54 -13.62
N ASP A 251 -9.07 -5.55 -13.44
CA ASP A 251 -8.70 -6.95 -13.33
C ASP A 251 -9.57 -7.80 -14.26
N LEU A 252 -9.06 -8.97 -14.65
CA LEU A 252 -9.69 -9.87 -15.62
C LEU A 252 -9.96 -11.23 -14.98
N SER A 253 -11.19 -11.73 -15.12
CA SER A 253 -11.59 -13.03 -14.60
C SER A 253 -10.70 -14.16 -15.15
N PHE A 254 -10.60 -15.27 -14.41
CA PHE A 254 -9.73 -16.39 -14.79
C PHE A 254 -10.08 -17.00 -16.17
N ASP A 255 -11.34 -16.91 -16.60
CA ASP A 255 -11.78 -17.35 -17.93
C ASP A 255 -11.59 -16.28 -19.03
N GLY A 256 -10.96 -15.15 -18.72
CA GLY A 256 -10.66 -14.08 -19.67
C GLY A 256 -11.87 -13.31 -20.21
N LYS A 257 -13.08 -13.50 -19.65
CA LYS A 257 -14.32 -12.99 -20.25
C LYS A 257 -14.94 -11.78 -19.56
N ARG A 258 -14.62 -11.53 -18.29
CA ARG A 258 -15.19 -10.43 -17.50
C ARG A 258 -14.08 -9.54 -16.95
N ILE A 259 -14.28 -8.25 -17.09
CA ILE A 259 -13.45 -7.21 -16.50
C ILE A 259 -14.17 -6.68 -15.27
N SER A 260 -13.42 -6.44 -14.21
CA SER A 260 -13.83 -5.60 -13.08
C SER A 260 -12.89 -4.40 -12.99
N PHE A 261 -13.39 -3.20 -12.74
CA PHE A 261 -12.57 -1.97 -12.72
C PHE A 261 -13.22 -0.91 -11.86
N ALA A 262 -12.48 0.15 -11.52
CA ALA A 262 -13.00 1.31 -10.81
C ALA A 262 -13.21 2.50 -11.75
N TYR A 263 -14.31 3.25 -11.53
CA TYR A 263 -14.63 4.47 -12.27
C TYR A 263 -15.18 5.55 -11.34
N VAL A 264 -14.83 6.80 -11.61
CA VAL A 264 -15.37 7.99 -10.94
C VAL A 264 -15.79 9.00 -12.00
N GLU A 265 -16.95 9.63 -11.82
CA GLU A 265 -17.50 10.64 -12.73
C GLU A 265 -16.68 11.93 -12.74
N CYS A 266 -15.91 12.20 -11.69
CA CYS A 266 -15.18 13.46 -11.47
C CYS A 266 -16.12 14.68 -11.39
N GLU A 267 -17.37 14.48 -10.98
CA GLU A 267 -18.39 15.53 -10.86
C GLU A 267 -18.81 15.71 -9.38
N GLY A 268 -19.75 16.60 -9.09
CA GLY A 268 -20.23 16.83 -7.73
C GLY A 268 -19.35 17.73 -6.86
N ASP A 269 -19.64 17.73 -5.55
CA ASP A 269 -19.05 18.66 -4.57
C ASP A 269 -17.52 18.53 -4.51
N ARG A 270 -16.84 19.66 -4.36
CA ARG A 270 -15.38 19.79 -4.39
C ARG A 270 -14.80 19.97 -2.99
N LYS A 271 -15.52 19.52 -1.97
CA LYS A 271 -15.12 19.62 -0.56
C LYS A 271 -15.23 18.29 0.16
N HIS A 272 -14.25 18.02 0.99
CA HIS A 272 -14.30 16.95 1.98
C HIS A 272 -15.39 17.22 3.03
N ARG A 273 -16.19 16.20 3.34
CA ARG A 273 -17.21 16.21 4.40
C ARG A 273 -16.61 15.75 5.73
N TYR A 274 -16.49 16.67 6.68
CA TYR A 274 -15.90 16.39 7.99
C TYR A 274 -16.95 15.96 9.01
N HIS A 275 -16.79 14.77 9.57
CA HIS A 275 -17.57 14.20 10.65
C HIS A 275 -16.81 13.00 11.24
N THR A 276 -17.28 12.48 12.37
CA THR A 276 -16.74 11.27 13.02
C THR A 276 -17.53 10.00 12.68
N ASP A 277 -18.73 10.12 12.11
CA ASP A 277 -19.54 8.97 11.70
C ASP A 277 -19.08 8.43 10.34
N HIS A 278 -18.18 7.45 10.35
CA HIS A 278 -17.63 6.87 9.12
C HIS A 278 -18.67 6.23 8.18
N THR A 279 -19.89 5.95 8.66
CA THR A 279 -20.96 5.37 7.83
C THR A 279 -21.56 6.36 6.83
N LEU A 280 -21.19 7.65 6.91
CA LEU A 280 -21.64 8.68 5.98
C LEU A 280 -20.68 8.90 4.80
N GLY A 281 -19.45 8.38 4.85
CA GLY A 281 -18.38 8.62 3.88
C GLY A 281 -17.96 10.10 3.77
N HIS A 282 -16.84 10.38 3.10
CA HIS A 282 -16.22 11.73 3.16
C HIS A 282 -16.45 12.59 1.93
N TRP A 283 -17.12 12.06 0.91
CA TRP A 283 -17.25 12.68 -0.41
C TRP A 283 -18.67 12.53 -0.96
N THR A 284 -19.00 13.24 -2.03
CA THR A 284 -20.17 12.90 -2.86
C THR A 284 -19.89 11.66 -3.69
N GLU A 285 -20.94 10.94 -4.05
CA GLU A 285 -20.92 9.71 -4.83
C GLU A 285 -20.16 9.90 -6.16
N GLU A 286 -20.34 11.03 -6.83
CA GLU A 286 -19.70 11.39 -8.11
C GLU A 286 -18.19 11.71 -7.99
N ARG A 287 -17.68 11.82 -6.75
CA ARG A 287 -16.26 12.00 -6.42
C ARG A 287 -15.62 10.74 -5.86
N CYS A 288 -16.35 9.65 -5.76
CA CYS A 288 -15.83 8.38 -5.31
C CYS A 288 -15.58 7.45 -6.49
N TYR A 289 -14.48 6.69 -6.41
CA TYR A 289 -14.35 5.52 -7.26
C TYR A 289 -15.38 4.47 -6.85
N HIS A 290 -16.10 3.93 -7.85
CA HIS A 290 -17.02 2.81 -7.70
C HIS A 290 -16.56 1.65 -8.56
N ILE A 291 -16.84 0.42 -8.13
CA ILE A 291 -16.48 -0.79 -8.87
C ILE A 291 -17.56 -1.09 -9.91
N PHE A 292 -17.13 -1.37 -11.13
CA PHE A 292 -17.96 -1.82 -12.25
C PHE A 292 -17.49 -3.17 -12.76
N SER A 293 -18.39 -3.90 -13.41
CA SER A 293 -18.05 -5.10 -14.18
C SER A 293 -18.65 -5.05 -15.58
N VAL A 294 -17.94 -5.58 -16.56
CA VAL A 294 -18.36 -5.64 -17.97
C VAL A 294 -17.78 -6.89 -18.64
N GLY A 295 -18.45 -7.40 -19.68
CA GLY A 295 -17.85 -8.40 -20.57
C GLY A 295 -16.68 -7.83 -21.37
N ILE A 296 -15.72 -8.67 -21.75
CA ILE A 296 -14.61 -8.28 -22.64
C ILE A 296 -15.09 -7.80 -24.03
N ASP A 297 -16.32 -8.17 -24.39
CA ASP A 297 -17.05 -7.74 -25.59
C ASP A 297 -17.81 -6.41 -25.40
N GLY A 298 -17.69 -5.77 -24.23
CA GLY A 298 -18.37 -4.52 -23.90
C GLY A 298 -19.82 -4.68 -23.44
N LYS A 299 -20.35 -5.92 -23.36
CA LYS A 299 -21.75 -6.14 -22.97
C LYS A 299 -21.92 -6.23 -21.46
N ASN A 300 -23.16 -5.98 -21.01
CA ASN A 300 -23.58 -6.13 -19.62
C ASN A 300 -22.70 -5.32 -18.64
N LEU A 301 -22.46 -4.05 -18.97
CA LEU A 301 -21.82 -3.11 -18.05
C LEU A 301 -22.73 -2.91 -16.83
N ARG A 302 -22.20 -3.18 -15.64
CA ARG A 302 -22.91 -3.08 -14.36
C ARG A 302 -22.09 -2.32 -13.35
N MET A 303 -22.77 -1.50 -12.56
CA MET A 303 -22.24 -0.87 -11.36
C MET A 303 -22.39 -1.88 -10.20
N LEU A 304 -21.28 -2.26 -9.55
CA LEU A 304 -21.26 -3.22 -8.45
C LEU A 304 -21.32 -2.53 -7.09
N THR A 305 -20.74 -1.34 -6.98
CA THR A 305 -20.78 -0.56 -5.75
C THR A 305 -21.24 0.88 -6.03
N ASP A 306 -21.80 1.54 -5.02
CA ASP A 306 -22.24 2.95 -5.04
C ASP A 306 -22.13 3.53 -3.61
N GLY A 307 -22.13 4.85 -3.51
CA GLY A 307 -22.13 5.58 -2.24
C GLY A 307 -20.95 6.54 -2.07
N THR A 308 -20.65 6.90 -0.84
CA THR A 308 -19.76 8.02 -0.49
C THR A 308 -18.35 7.56 -0.08
N TRP A 309 -17.95 6.37 -0.56
CA TRP A 309 -16.64 5.75 -0.29
C TRP A 309 -15.92 5.44 -1.60
N ASN A 310 -14.61 5.65 -1.63
CA ASN A 310 -13.76 5.19 -2.72
C ASN A 310 -13.55 3.69 -2.62
N GLU A 311 -13.79 3.01 -3.74
CA GLU A 311 -13.68 1.57 -3.90
C GLU A 311 -12.92 1.25 -5.19
N PHE A 312 -11.81 0.53 -5.06
CA PHE A 312 -10.86 0.32 -6.15
C PHE A 312 -10.08 -1.00 -5.99
N ASP A 313 -9.17 -1.27 -6.93
CA ASP A 313 -8.39 -2.52 -7.02
C ASP A 313 -9.23 -3.81 -6.89
N PRO A 314 -10.30 -3.99 -7.69
CA PRO A 314 -11.01 -5.26 -7.72
C PRO A 314 -10.09 -6.42 -8.14
N CYS A 315 -10.29 -7.58 -7.52
CA CYS A 315 -9.51 -8.79 -7.72
C CYS A 315 -10.42 -10.01 -7.69
N PHE A 316 -10.49 -10.76 -8.80
CA PHE A 316 -11.33 -11.97 -8.87
C PHE A 316 -10.76 -13.09 -8.00
N MET A 317 -11.58 -13.64 -7.09
CA MET A 317 -11.21 -14.77 -6.23
C MET A 317 -11.66 -16.12 -6.81
N PRO A 318 -10.99 -17.23 -6.45
CA PRO A 318 -11.38 -18.58 -6.90
C PRO A 318 -12.82 -18.96 -6.57
N SER A 319 -13.37 -18.43 -5.47
CA SER A 319 -14.76 -18.64 -5.04
C SER A 319 -15.79 -17.97 -5.94
N GLY A 320 -15.37 -17.12 -6.88
CA GLY A 320 -16.24 -16.27 -7.71
C GLY A 320 -16.62 -14.94 -7.05
N ARG A 321 -16.24 -14.72 -5.79
CA ARG A 321 -16.31 -13.41 -5.13
C ARG A 321 -15.22 -12.47 -5.67
N ILE A 322 -15.32 -11.18 -5.35
CA ILE A 322 -14.37 -10.14 -5.77
C ILE A 322 -13.81 -9.48 -4.50
N ALA A 323 -12.50 -9.58 -4.28
CA ALA A 323 -11.81 -8.79 -3.27
C ALA A 323 -11.53 -7.38 -3.82
N PHE A 324 -11.48 -6.37 -2.96
CA PHE A 324 -11.23 -4.98 -3.36
C PHE A 324 -10.80 -4.13 -2.16
N ILE A 325 -10.39 -2.88 -2.41
CA ILE A 325 -9.99 -1.91 -1.40
C ILE A 325 -11.11 -0.86 -1.22
N SER A 326 -11.46 -0.52 0.03
CA SER A 326 -12.58 0.38 0.34
C SER A 326 -12.36 1.27 1.56
N GLU A 327 -12.88 2.49 1.51
CA GLU A 327 -12.94 3.42 2.66
C GLU A 327 -14.02 3.07 3.71
N ARG A 328 -14.84 2.02 3.50
CA ARG A 328 -15.99 1.69 4.37
C ARG A 328 -15.63 1.40 5.83
N ARG A 329 -14.39 0.99 6.12
CA ARG A 329 -13.90 0.77 7.50
C ARG A 329 -13.75 2.09 8.27
N GLY A 330 -13.66 3.22 7.57
CA GLY A 330 -13.58 4.56 8.15
C GLY A 330 -12.16 5.03 8.47
N GLY A 331 -12.06 6.07 9.30
CA GLY A 331 -10.80 6.56 9.86
C GLY A 331 -9.89 7.30 8.87
N TYR A 332 -8.74 7.73 9.37
CA TYR A 332 -7.78 8.56 8.64
C TYR A 332 -6.34 8.10 8.84
N LEU A 333 -5.51 8.39 7.84
CA LEU A 333 -4.07 8.27 7.93
C LEU A 333 -3.48 9.25 8.96
N ARG A 334 -2.44 8.82 9.68
CA ARG A 334 -1.78 9.61 10.74
C ARG A 334 -0.73 10.62 10.25
N CYS A 335 -0.32 10.60 8.99
CA CYS A 335 0.73 11.46 8.41
C CYS A 335 0.22 12.81 7.89
N GLY A 336 -0.42 13.59 8.78
CA GLY A 336 -0.66 15.03 8.60
C GLY A 336 -1.43 15.45 7.34
N ARG A 337 -2.46 14.74 6.90
CA ARG A 337 -3.27 15.17 5.73
C ARG A 337 -4.74 14.79 5.91
N VAL A 338 -5.59 15.29 5.03
CA VAL A 338 -6.99 14.84 4.92
C VAL A 338 -7.00 13.62 4.00
N CYS A 339 -6.73 12.47 4.60
CA CYS A 339 -6.43 11.23 3.89
C CYS A 339 -7.21 10.09 4.55
N PRO A 340 -8.48 9.85 4.15
CA PRO A 340 -9.28 8.76 4.70
C PRO A 340 -8.64 7.40 4.47
N THR A 341 -8.80 6.48 5.41
CA THR A 341 -8.21 5.16 5.30
C THR A 341 -9.07 4.24 4.43
N TYR A 342 -8.42 3.43 3.59
CA TYR A 342 -9.04 2.34 2.85
C TYR A 342 -8.34 1.01 3.16
N THR A 343 -9.11 -0.07 3.34
CA THR A 343 -8.63 -1.41 3.71
C THR A 343 -9.22 -2.49 2.79
N LEU A 344 -8.81 -3.75 2.99
CA LEU A 344 -9.28 -4.89 2.20
C LEU A 344 -10.73 -5.33 2.55
N PHE A 345 -11.54 -5.52 1.51
CA PHE A 345 -12.93 -5.99 1.53
C PHE A 345 -13.16 -7.08 0.48
N ASP A 346 -14.30 -7.76 0.54
CA ASP A 346 -14.82 -8.55 -0.58
C ASP A 346 -16.33 -8.37 -0.78
N MET A 347 -16.83 -8.84 -1.92
CA MET A 347 -18.25 -8.88 -2.26
C MET A 347 -18.58 -10.08 -3.16
N ALA A 348 -19.86 -10.41 -3.27
CA ALA A 348 -20.34 -11.35 -4.28
C ALA A 348 -20.19 -10.75 -5.70
N ALA A 349 -20.21 -11.61 -6.71
CA ALA A 349 -20.00 -11.21 -8.11
C ALA A 349 -21.03 -10.19 -8.65
N ASP A 350 -22.18 -10.05 -7.99
CA ASP A 350 -23.25 -9.12 -8.35
C ASP A 350 -23.19 -7.78 -7.58
N GLY A 351 -22.20 -7.61 -6.71
CA GLY A 351 -22.02 -6.44 -5.85
C GLY A 351 -22.63 -6.57 -4.45
N SER A 352 -23.39 -7.64 -4.17
CA SER A 352 -24.03 -7.84 -2.88
C SER A 352 -23.08 -8.42 -1.81
N GLY A 353 -23.48 -8.32 -0.54
CA GLY A 353 -22.77 -8.98 0.56
C GLY A 353 -21.33 -8.49 0.76
N ILE A 354 -21.14 -7.17 0.72
CA ILE A 354 -19.86 -6.52 1.03
C ILE A 354 -19.44 -6.86 2.47
N SER A 355 -18.21 -7.32 2.66
CA SER A 355 -17.65 -7.67 3.97
C SER A 355 -16.24 -7.09 4.11
N CYS A 356 -15.95 -6.53 5.28
CA CYS A 356 -14.59 -6.10 5.65
C CYS A 356 -13.71 -7.33 5.90
N LEU A 357 -12.56 -7.41 5.22
CA LEU A 357 -11.56 -8.47 5.42
C LEU A 357 -10.39 -8.00 6.30
N SER A 358 -10.12 -6.70 6.35
CA SER A 358 -9.00 -6.12 7.11
C SER A 358 -9.44 -4.94 7.96
N TYR A 359 -9.16 -5.03 9.27
CA TYR A 359 -9.49 -4.01 10.27
C TYR A 359 -8.29 -3.14 10.64
N HIS A 360 -7.25 -3.12 9.82
CA HIS A 360 -6.03 -2.34 10.02
C HIS A 360 -6.31 -0.81 10.01
N GLU A 361 -5.58 -0.05 10.82
CA GLU A 361 -5.82 1.39 11.05
C GLU A 361 -5.42 2.28 9.88
N THR A 362 -4.51 1.81 9.02
CA THR A 362 -3.92 2.55 7.88
C THR A 362 -4.28 1.95 6.52
N ASN A 363 -3.76 2.58 5.46
CA ASN A 363 -4.07 2.26 4.07
C ASN A 363 -3.44 0.94 3.56
N GLU A 364 -4.20 0.26 2.71
CA GLU A 364 -3.84 -1.00 2.04
C GLU A 364 -4.12 -0.91 0.53
N TRP A 365 -3.44 -1.70 -0.32
CA TRP A 365 -3.54 -1.61 -1.78
C TRP A 365 -3.33 -2.93 -2.51
N HIS A 366 -3.78 -2.97 -3.77
CA HIS A 366 -3.37 -3.93 -4.80
C HIS A 366 -3.50 -5.41 -4.42
N PRO A 367 -4.67 -5.89 -3.98
CA PRO A 367 -4.89 -7.32 -3.81
C PRO A 367 -4.72 -8.09 -5.13
N SER A 368 -4.07 -9.24 -5.05
CA SER A 368 -4.03 -10.28 -6.09
C SER A 368 -4.15 -11.67 -5.44
N VAL A 369 -4.44 -12.71 -6.23
CA VAL A 369 -4.56 -14.08 -5.72
C VAL A 369 -3.29 -14.87 -6.01
N SER A 370 -2.74 -15.54 -5.00
CA SER A 370 -1.60 -16.44 -5.14
C SER A 370 -1.99 -17.83 -5.65
N HIS A 371 -1.00 -18.63 -6.03
CA HIS A 371 -1.22 -19.97 -6.62
C HIS A 371 -1.92 -20.96 -5.68
N ASP A 372 -1.86 -20.73 -4.37
CA ASP A 372 -2.52 -21.52 -3.33
C ASP A 372 -3.91 -20.97 -2.93
N GLY A 373 -4.38 -19.91 -3.60
CA GLY A 373 -5.71 -19.34 -3.37
C GLY A 373 -5.78 -18.33 -2.22
N MET A 374 -4.65 -17.93 -1.63
CA MET A 374 -4.59 -16.82 -0.67
C MET A 374 -4.67 -15.47 -1.40
N ILE A 375 -4.98 -14.40 -0.68
CA ILE A 375 -4.86 -13.02 -1.17
C ILE A 375 -3.47 -12.50 -0.78
N VAL A 376 -2.74 -11.91 -1.72
CA VAL A 376 -1.52 -11.11 -1.51
C VAL A 376 -1.85 -9.64 -1.75
N TRP A 377 -1.50 -8.73 -0.84
CA TRP A 377 -1.72 -7.28 -1.02
C TRP A 377 -0.65 -6.46 -0.29
N THR A 378 -0.58 -5.16 -0.53
CA THR A 378 0.33 -4.25 0.18
C THR A 378 -0.37 -3.61 1.37
N ARG A 379 0.23 -3.66 2.57
CA ARG A 379 -0.27 -2.99 3.78
C ARG A 379 0.78 -2.04 4.34
N TRP A 380 0.33 -0.88 4.82
CA TRP A 380 1.17 0.10 5.52
C TRP A 380 1.19 -0.12 7.05
N ASP A 381 2.02 -1.01 7.55
CA ASP A 381 2.02 -1.37 8.98
C ASP A 381 3.05 -0.56 9.76
N TYR A 382 2.65 0.47 10.52
CA TYR A 382 3.58 1.34 11.26
C TYR A 382 3.12 1.71 12.69
N VAL A 383 2.64 0.72 13.46
CA VAL A 383 2.32 0.89 14.88
C VAL A 383 3.55 1.29 15.69
N ASP A 384 3.49 2.46 16.33
CA ASP A 384 4.57 3.10 17.08
C ASP A 384 5.89 3.23 16.30
N ARG A 385 5.84 3.20 14.97
CA ARG A 385 6.98 3.33 14.05
C ARG A 385 6.81 4.59 13.19
N HIS A 386 7.86 4.95 12.46
CA HIS A 386 7.78 6.04 11.49
C HIS A 386 6.88 5.67 10.30
N GLY A 387 6.27 6.68 9.67
CA GLY A 387 5.33 6.44 8.56
C GLY A 387 5.99 6.08 7.24
N VAL A 388 7.29 6.37 7.05
CA VAL A 388 7.88 6.29 5.70
C VAL A 388 8.15 4.87 5.17
N THR A 389 8.43 3.89 6.03
CA THR A 389 8.65 2.49 5.60
C THR A 389 7.48 1.59 6.01
N ALA A 390 7.58 0.30 5.69
CA ALA A 390 6.63 -0.75 6.02
C ALA A 390 5.34 -0.76 5.18
N HIS A 391 5.42 -0.36 3.91
CA HIS A 391 4.39 -0.62 2.90
C HIS A 391 4.76 -1.88 2.12
N MET A 392 4.65 -3.03 2.77
CA MET A 392 5.19 -4.30 2.27
C MET A 392 4.08 -5.29 1.92
N PRO A 393 4.37 -6.40 1.20
CA PRO A 393 3.37 -7.40 0.88
C PRO A 393 2.96 -8.24 2.10
N TRP A 394 1.67 -8.54 2.20
CA TRP A 394 1.04 -9.39 3.20
C TRP A 394 0.19 -10.46 2.53
N ILE A 395 -0.09 -11.55 3.25
CA ILE A 395 -0.99 -12.64 2.85
C ILE A 395 -2.10 -12.87 3.86
N THR A 396 -3.26 -13.33 3.38
CA THR A 396 -4.46 -13.65 4.19
C THR A 396 -5.31 -14.64 3.41
N THR A 397 -6.15 -15.39 4.12
CA THR A 397 -7.14 -16.24 3.48
C THR A 397 -8.21 -15.38 2.75
N PRO A 398 -8.92 -15.91 1.74
CA PRO A 398 -10.01 -15.20 1.06
C PRO A 398 -11.12 -14.68 1.98
N ASP A 399 -11.24 -15.22 3.19
CA ASP A 399 -12.18 -14.78 4.22
C ASP A 399 -11.53 -13.86 5.29
N GLY A 400 -10.32 -13.34 5.04
CA GLY A 400 -9.72 -12.27 5.84
C GLY A 400 -9.14 -12.70 7.19
N ARG A 401 -8.80 -13.99 7.34
CA ARG A 401 -8.16 -14.57 8.54
C ARG A 401 -6.65 -14.61 8.37
N ASP A 402 -5.95 -14.75 9.50
CA ASP A 402 -4.51 -15.02 9.53
C ASP A 402 -3.64 -14.08 8.65
N PRO A 403 -3.78 -12.74 8.79
CA PRO A 403 -2.96 -11.80 8.04
C PRO A 403 -1.48 -11.90 8.45
N ARG A 404 -0.57 -12.12 7.50
CA ARG A 404 0.88 -12.26 7.75
C ARG A 404 1.71 -11.44 6.78
N ALA A 405 2.70 -10.72 7.29
CA ALA A 405 3.69 -10.06 6.45
C ALA A 405 4.50 -11.11 5.68
N VAL A 406 4.71 -10.91 4.37
CA VAL A 406 5.59 -11.77 3.58
C VAL A 406 7.04 -11.55 4.04
N HIS A 407 7.50 -10.30 4.06
CA HIS A 407 8.81 -9.89 4.58
C HIS A 407 8.85 -8.38 4.87
N GLY A 408 10.01 -7.84 5.29
CA GLY A 408 10.36 -6.42 5.20
C GLY A 408 9.66 -5.50 6.20
N ASN A 409 8.91 -6.06 7.15
CA ASN A 409 8.16 -5.24 8.11
C ASN A 409 9.08 -4.43 9.04
N TYR A 410 10.36 -4.80 9.16
CA TYR A 410 11.36 -4.06 9.94
C TYR A 410 12.54 -3.57 9.09
N ALA A 411 12.28 -3.37 7.80
CA ALA A 411 13.25 -2.91 6.81
C ALA A 411 13.93 -1.59 7.19
N LEU A 412 15.25 -1.55 7.04
CA LEU A 412 16.02 -0.31 7.17
C LEU A 412 15.86 0.56 5.92
N ARG A 413 15.31 1.76 6.09
CA ARG A 413 14.88 2.64 4.98
C ARG A 413 15.91 2.81 3.86
N SER A 414 17.16 3.12 4.20
CA SER A 414 18.21 3.41 3.20
C SER A 414 18.64 2.19 2.37
N LYS A 415 18.27 0.98 2.83
CA LYS A 415 18.74 -0.29 2.26
C LYS A 415 17.67 -1.02 1.45
N ARG A 416 16.42 -0.54 1.46
CA ARG A 416 15.27 -1.19 0.83
C ARG A 416 14.33 -0.20 0.15
N PRO A 417 13.33 -0.68 -0.62
CA PRO A 417 12.23 0.16 -1.07
C PRO A 417 11.45 0.72 0.13
N ASP A 418 10.95 1.97 0.02
CA ASP A 418 9.99 2.51 0.99
C ASP A 418 8.64 1.77 0.90
N MET A 419 8.26 1.39 -0.33
CA MET A 419 7.05 0.63 -0.64
C MET A 419 7.30 -0.48 -1.66
N GLU A 420 6.56 -1.57 -1.53
CA GLU A 420 6.45 -2.64 -2.52
C GLU A 420 4.97 -2.84 -2.87
N THR A 421 4.60 -2.49 -4.10
CA THR A 421 3.22 -2.34 -4.59
C THR A 421 2.95 -3.23 -5.81
N ASP A 422 1.67 -3.40 -6.19
CA ASP A 422 1.26 -4.31 -7.27
C ASP A 422 1.82 -5.75 -7.13
N PRO A 423 1.78 -6.40 -5.95
CA PRO A 423 2.35 -7.74 -5.78
C PRO A 423 1.57 -8.77 -6.61
N ARG A 424 2.26 -9.59 -7.41
CA ARG A 424 1.66 -10.69 -8.18
C ARG A 424 2.52 -11.94 -8.15
N SER A 425 1.91 -13.11 -7.91
CA SER A 425 2.62 -14.40 -7.99
C SER A 425 3.07 -14.69 -9.42
N ILE A 426 4.31 -15.17 -9.57
CA ILE A 426 4.92 -15.49 -10.87
C ILE A 426 4.48 -16.90 -11.30
N PRO A 427 3.91 -17.11 -12.50
CA PRO A 427 3.50 -18.43 -12.98
C PRO A 427 4.63 -19.45 -12.94
N GLY A 428 4.34 -20.66 -12.45
CA GLY A 428 5.32 -21.75 -12.36
C GLY A 428 6.43 -21.54 -11.31
N SER A 429 6.25 -20.58 -10.41
CA SER A 429 7.21 -20.21 -9.37
C SER A 429 6.52 -19.96 -8.02
N HIS A 430 7.29 -20.02 -6.94
CA HIS A 430 6.86 -19.56 -5.60
C HIS A 430 7.13 -18.07 -5.37
N LYS A 431 7.81 -17.39 -6.31
CA LYS A 431 8.20 -15.99 -6.20
C LYS A 431 7.08 -15.03 -6.57
N ILE A 432 7.21 -13.79 -6.12
CA ILE A 432 6.28 -12.68 -6.36
C ILE A 432 7.03 -11.57 -7.09
N VAL A 433 6.40 -10.90 -8.06
CA VAL A 433 6.90 -9.64 -8.64
C VAL A 433 6.19 -8.46 -8.00
N ALA A 434 6.89 -7.35 -7.78
CA ALA A 434 6.32 -6.12 -7.25
C ALA A 434 7.01 -4.87 -7.83
N VAL A 435 6.38 -3.71 -7.63
CA VAL A 435 6.92 -2.38 -7.91
C VAL A 435 7.49 -1.80 -6.63
N ALA A 436 8.80 -1.55 -6.60
CA ALA A 436 9.45 -0.78 -5.55
C ALA A 436 9.18 0.73 -5.75
N ALA A 437 8.23 1.28 -5.00
CA ALA A 437 7.66 2.62 -5.15
C ALA A 437 8.13 3.60 -4.03
N PRO A 438 8.04 4.94 -4.24
CA PRO A 438 8.36 5.92 -3.21
C PRO A 438 7.24 6.01 -2.18
N HIS A 439 7.56 6.48 -0.97
CA HIS A 439 6.52 6.93 -0.04
C HIS A 439 5.83 8.20 -0.57
N HIS A 440 6.57 9.24 -0.95
CA HIS A 440 6.01 10.49 -1.47
C HIS A 440 5.82 10.46 -3.00
N GLY A 441 5.00 9.55 -3.51
CA GLY A 441 4.63 9.55 -4.93
C GLY A 441 3.68 8.45 -5.35
N HIS A 442 3.37 8.41 -6.65
CA HIS A 442 2.54 7.36 -7.24
C HIS A 442 3.19 5.97 -7.17
N SER A 443 2.38 4.92 -7.33
CA SER A 443 2.79 3.50 -7.29
C SER A 443 3.56 3.11 -8.56
N LEU A 444 4.72 3.75 -8.75
CA LEU A 444 5.59 3.68 -9.91
C LEU A 444 7.03 3.69 -9.41
N GLY A 445 7.91 2.90 -10.04
CA GLY A 445 9.26 2.70 -9.52
C GLY A 445 10.06 1.66 -10.29
N SER A 446 11.07 1.06 -9.65
CA SER A 446 11.79 -0.10 -10.20
C SER A 446 11.01 -1.40 -9.94
N LEU A 447 11.25 -2.45 -10.73
CA LEU A 447 10.67 -3.77 -10.48
C LEU A 447 11.60 -4.63 -9.62
N VAL A 448 11.01 -5.39 -8.70
CA VAL A 448 11.69 -6.35 -7.83
C VAL A 448 11.01 -7.71 -7.89
N ILE A 449 11.79 -8.76 -7.59
CA ILE A 449 11.33 -10.12 -7.38
C ILE A 449 11.53 -10.46 -5.91
N ILE A 450 10.53 -11.09 -5.33
CA ILE A 450 10.45 -11.44 -3.92
C ILE A 450 10.41 -12.96 -3.81
N ASP A 451 11.31 -13.54 -3.02
CA ASP A 451 11.25 -14.93 -2.62
C ASP A 451 10.69 -15.05 -1.20
N PRO A 452 9.42 -15.47 -1.02
CA PRO A 452 8.81 -15.60 0.30
C PRO A 452 9.41 -16.74 1.14
N ARG A 453 10.26 -17.60 0.57
CA ARG A 453 10.95 -18.69 1.28
C ARG A 453 12.33 -18.29 1.78
N ALA A 454 12.89 -17.19 1.27
CA ALA A 454 14.16 -16.67 1.77
C ALA A 454 14.01 -16.17 3.21
N GLU A 455 15.12 -16.15 3.95
CA GLU A 455 15.14 -15.56 5.29
C GLU A 455 14.98 -14.03 5.18
N ASP A 456 14.11 -13.47 6.02
CA ASP A 456 13.92 -12.03 6.12
C ASP A 456 14.98 -11.44 7.06
N ASP A 457 16.06 -10.95 6.49
CA ASP A 457 17.20 -10.34 7.18
C ASP A 457 17.02 -8.84 7.44
N ASP A 458 15.79 -8.32 7.28
CA ASP A 458 15.45 -6.89 7.26
C ASP A 458 16.13 -6.08 6.14
N LEU A 459 16.83 -6.75 5.23
CA LEU A 459 17.56 -6.18 4.11
C LEU A 459 17.05 -6.86 2.83
N MET A 460 17.95 -7.06 1.87
CA MET A 460 17.59 -7.51 0.53
C MET A 460 17.61 -9.04 0.38
N ALA A 461 17.85 -9.85 1.42
CA ALA A 461 17.87 -11.32 1.25
C ALA A 461 16.60 -11.89 0.59
N PRO A 462 15.37 -11.44 0.92
CA PRO A 462 14.17 -11.91 0.23
C PRO A 462 13.86 -11.16 -1.07
N VAL A 463 14.66 -10.16 -1.47
CA VAL A 463 14.34 -9.26 -2.58
C VAL A 463 15.50 -9.08 -3.54
N GLU A 464 15.25 -9.36 -4.82
CA GLU A 464 16.19 -9.14 -5.91
C GLU A 464 15.65 -8.08 -6.88
N ARG A 465 16.54 -7.28 -7.46
CA ARG A 465 16.22 -6.25 -8.45
C ARG A 465 16.07 -6.87 -9.81
N LEU A 466 14.85 -6.81 -10.36
CA LEU A 466 14.58 -7.15 -11.76
C LEU A 466 15.12 -6.07 -12.69
N THR A 467 14.98 -4.80 -12.30
CA THR A 467 15.47 -3.63 -13.08
C THR A 467 16.56 -2.87 -12.31
N PRO A 468 17.77 -3.44 -12.15
CA PRO A 468 18.82 -2.90 -11.29
C PRO A 468 19.38 -1.54 -11.76
N GLU A 469 19.17 -1.16 -13.03
CA GLU A 469 19.56 0.14 -13.55
C GLU A 469 18.78 1.30 -12.92
N THR A 470 17.60 1.02 -12.36
CA THR A 470 16.74 2.02 -11.72
C THR A 470 16.86 1.88 -10.21
N GLY A 471 17.25 2.97 -9.53
CA GLY A 471 17.33 2.97 -8.06
C GLY A 471 15.94 3.02 -7.43
N PHE A 472 15.85 2.63 -6.15
CA PHE A 472 14.58 2.77 -5.42
C PHE A 472 14.18 4.24 -5.34
N PRO A 473 12.93 4.58 -5.72
CA PRO A 473 12.45 5.94 -5.64
C PRO A 473 12.54 6.47 -4.21
N GLU A 474 12.94 7.74 -4.06
CA GLU A 474 13.10 8.45 -2.79
C GLU A 474 14.26 7.99 -1.90
N SER A 475 14.39 6.69 -1.61
CA SER A 475 15.45 6.17 -0.73
C SER A 475 16.83 6.12 -1.39
N GLN A 476 16.89 5.95 -2.73
CA GLN A 476 18.16 5.78 -3.46
C GLN A 476 18.27 6.61 -4.74
N ALA A 477 17.16 6.93 -5.41
CA ALA A 477 17.16 7.72 -6.64
C ALA A 477 15.89 8.56 -6.78
N LYS A 478 16.02 9.89 -6.66
CA LYS A 478 14.89 10.81 -6.77
C LYS A 478 14.28 10.76 -8.18
N GLY A 479 12.97 10.51 -8.26
CA GLY A 479 12.21 10.52 -9.52
C GLY A 479 12.36 9.26 -10.39
N ALA A 480 12.90 8.17 -9.84
CA ALA A 480 13.11 6.87 -10.50
C ALA A 480 11.80 6.07 -10.74
N LEU A 481 10.75 6.74 -11.20
CA LEU A 481 9.39 6.21 -11.36
C LEU A 481 9.20 5.54 -12.72
N ASN A 482 10.11 4.64 -13.11
CA ASN A 482 10.20 4.20 -14.51
C ASN A 482 9.20 3.11 -14.90
N TYR A 483 8.78 2.25 -13.97
CA TYR A 483 7.93 1.09 -14.22
C TYR A 483 6.68 1.09 -13.34
N GLY A 484 5.64 0.37 -13.76
CA GLY A 484 4.42 0.13 -12.98
C GLY A 484 3.65 -1.10 -13.45
N GLN A 485 2.81 -1.64 -12.57
CA GLN A 485 1.82 -2.69 -12.85
C GLN A 485 2.40 -3.88 -13.66
N PRO A 486 3.43 -4.58 -13.16
CA PRO A 486 4.01 -5.72 -13.85
C PRO A 486 3.04 -6.90 -13.90
N TRP A 487 2.89 -7.49 -15.08
CA TRP A 487 2.21 -8.76 -15.30
C TRP A 487 3.24 -9.84 -15.62
N PRO A 488 3.46 -10.83 -14.72
CA PRO A 488 4.44 -11.88 -14.95
C PRO A 488 3.94 -12.94 -15.95
N LEU A 489 4.79 -13.31 -16.91
CA LEU A 489 4.58 -14.45 -17.81
C LEU A 489 5.39 -15.67 -17.34
N SER A 490 6.56 -15.43 -16.77
CA SER A 490 7.42 -16.40 -16.07
C SER A 490 8.43 -15.63 -15.20
N GLU A 491 9.38 -16.30 -14.54
CA GLU A 491 10.47 -15.62 -13.82
C GLU A 491 11.33 -14.73 -14.75
N ASN A 492 11.34 -14.99 -16.06
CA ASN A 492 12.21 -14.29 -17.00
C ASN A 492 11.51 -13.17 -17.79
N TYR A 493 10.18 -13.17 -17.89
CA TYR A 493 9.44 -12.32 -18.83
C TYR A 493 8.19 -11.70 -18.20
N TYR A 494 8.00 -10.40 -18.44
CA TYR A 494 6.96 -9.57 -17.83
C TYR A 494 6.42 -8.56 -18.84
N ILE A 495 5.14 -8.19 -18.71
CA ILE A 495 4.57 -7.04 -19.42
C ILE A 495 4.32 -5.94 -18.39
N CYS A 496 4.70 -4.69 -18.65
CA CYS A 496 4.49 -3.62 -17.69
C CYS A 496 4.32 -2.25 -18.35
N SER A 497 3.87 -1.29 -17.55
CA SER A 497 3.92 0.13 -17.86
C SER A 497 5.37 0.59 -17.75
N TYR A 498 5.92 1.26 -18.77
CA TYR A 498 7.29 1.78 -18.75
C TYR A 498 7.42 3.16 -19.41
N GLU A 499 8.22 4.00 -18.76
CA GLU A 499 8.61 5.32 -19.23
C GLU A 499 10.14 5.50 -19.12
N PRO A 500 10.89 5.42 -20.25
CA PRO A 500 12.35 5.53 -20.26
C PRO A 500 12.88 6.93 -19.96
N THR A 501 12.08 7.97 -20.14
CA THR A 501 12.47 9.36 -19.92
C THR A 501 11.94 9.87 -18.58
N GLY A 502 12.71 10.72 -17.89
CA GLY A 502 12.25 11.34 -16.64
C GLY A 502 11.12 12.36 -16.86
N GLY A 503 10.79 13.13 -15.82
CA GLY A 503 9.72 14.13 -15.83
C GLY A 503 8.83 14.00 -14.60
N SER A 504 7.88 14.93 -14.41
CA SER A 504 6.86 14.76 -13.36
C SER A 504 5.92 13.61 -13.74
N PRO A 505 5.37 12.84 -12.78
CA PRO A 505 4.45 11.74 -13.09
C PRO A 505 3.31 12.15 -14.02
N SER A 506 2.68 13.30 -13.75
CA SER A 506 1.61 13.87 -14.56
C SER A 506 2.02 14.30 -15.98
N SER A 507 3.32 14.45 -16.27
CA SER A 507 3.82 14.73 -17.62
C SER A 507 4.35 13.49 -18.33
N ARG A 508 4.39 12.33 -17.66
CA ARG A 508 4.90 11.08 -18.22
C ARG A 508 3.81 10.37 -19.01
N GLN A 509 4.23 9.73 -20.09
CA GLN A 509 3.36 8.96 -20.97
C GLN A 509 3.79 7.51 -20.92
N TYR A 510 3.33 6.74 -19.93
CA TYR A 510 3.70 5.34 -19.87
C TYR A 510 3.22 4.60 -21.12
N GLY A 511 4.09 3.76 -21.66
CA GLY A 511 3.73 2.79 -22.70
C GLY A 511 3.72 1.38 -22.13
N ILE A 512 3.13 0.44 -22.84
CA ILE A 512 3.13 -0.98 -22.51
C ILE A 512 4.35 -1.63 -23.16
N TYR A 513 5.18 -2.32 -22.38
CA TYR A 513 6.41 -2.97 -22.83
C TYR A 513 6.46 -4.42 -22.37
N LEU A 514 7.03 -5.29 -23.21
CA LEU A 514 7.59 -6.56 -22.81
C LEU A 514 8.99 -6.31 -22.23
N VAL A 515 9.23 -6.76 -21.00
CA VAL A 515 10.49 -6.63 -20.26
C VAL A 515 10.99 -8.01 -19.87
N ASP A 516 12.31 -8.21 -19.96
CA ASP A 516 12.96 -9.43 -19.50
C ASP A 516 14.02 -9.17 -18.42
N VAL A 517 14.41 -10.26 -17.75
CA VAL A 517 15.47 -10.24 -16.72
C VAL A 517 16.87 -9.98 -17.28
N PHE A 518 17.05 -10.03 -18.60
CA PHE A 518 18.31 -9.65 -19.24
C PHE A 518 18.42 -8.12 -19.43
N GLY A 519 17.37 -7.37 -19.09
CA GLY A 519 17.31 -5.92 -19.18
C GLY A 519 16.85 -5.40 -20.55
N ASN A 520 16.30 -6.26 -21.42
CA ASN A 520 15.65 -5.81 -22.66
C ASN A 520 14.25 -5.27 -22.37
N LYS A 521 13.82 -4.34 -23.24
CA LYS A 521 12.51 -3.67 -23.18
C LYS A 521 12.02 -3.49 -24.61
N GLU A 522 10.89 -4.11 -24.93
CA GLU A 522 10.26 -4.02 -26.24
C GLU A 522 8.90 -3.34 -26.15
N LEU A 523 8.74 -2.22 -26.86
CA LEU A 523 7.49 -1.48 -26.90
C LEU A 523 6.40 -2.35 -27.54
N ILE A 524 5.28 -2.53 -26.85
CA ILE A 524 4.07 -3.12 -27.41
C ILE A 524 3.16 -2.01 -27.93
N TYR A 525 2.81 -1.05 -27.08
CA TYR A 525 1.91 0.03 -27.42
C TYR A 525 2.20 1.31 -26.62
N ARG A 526 1.97 2.46 -27.23
CA ARG A 526 2.07 3.76 -26.57
C ARG A 526 1.07 4.71 -27.21
N ASP A 527 0.41 5.48 -26.36
CA ASP A 527 -0.39 6.62 -26.77
C ASP A 527 0.37 7.91 -26.39
N PRO A 528 0.77 8.75 -27.36
CA PRO A 528 1.49 9.99 -27.09
C PRO A 528 0.60 11.09 -26.47
N ALA A 529 -0.70 10.85 -26.28
CA ALA A 529 -1.60 11.79 -25.62
C ALA A 529 -1.88 11.43 -24.16
N ILE A 530 -1.75 10.16 -23.76
CA ILE A 530 -2.21 9.67 -22.45
C ILE A 530 -1.41 8.44 -21.99
N ALA A 531 -1.22 8.30 -20.67
CA ALA A 531 -0.51 7.15 -20.12
C ALA A 531 -1.30 5.85 -20.33
N CYS A 532 -0.60 4.80 -20.73
CA CYS A 532 -1.11 3.43 -20.82
C CYS A 532 -0.59 2.62 -19.62
N GLN A 533 -1.49 1.95 -18.90
CA GLN A 533 -1.21 1.25 -17.65
C GLN A 533 -1.93 -0.10 -17.58
N SER A 534 -1.58 -0.88 -16.55
CA SER A 534 -2.25 -2.14 -16.17
C SER A 534 -2.43 -3.13 -17.33
N PRO A 535 -1.35 -3.54 -18.02
CA PRO A 535 -1.45 -4.51 -19.10
C PRO A 535 -1.84 -5.90 -18.57
N ILE A 536 -2.89 -6.50 -19.13
CA ILE A 536 -3.38 -7.83 -18.76
C ILE A 536 -3.57 -8.67 -20.04
N PRO A 537 -2.83 -9.77 -20.23
CA PRO A 537 -3.09 -10.74 -21.30
C PRO A 537 -4.52 -11.28 -21.22
N VAL A 538 -5.26 -11.19 -22.33
CA VAL A 538 -6.63 -11.73 -22.41
C VAL A 538 -6.53 -13.19 -22.83
N LYS A 539 -6.52 -14.08 -21.83
CA LYS A 539 -6.52 -15.53 -22.02
C LYS A 539 -7.12 -16.22 -20.80
N ASN A 540 -7.52 -17.48 -20.98
CA ASN A 540 -7.82 -18.35 -19.85
C ASN A 540 -6.57 -18.56 -18.99
N ARG A 541 -6.76 -18.53 -17.68
CA ARG A 541 -5.73 -18.75 -16.65
C ARG A 541 -6.18 -19.88 -15.72
N PRO A 542 -5.22 -20.66 -15.16
CA PRO A 542 -5.55 -21.60 -14.10
C PRO A 542 -6.25 -20.88 -12.94
N VAL A 543 -7.36 -21.45 -12.47
CA VAL A 543 -8.05 -20.99 -11.26
C VAL A 543 -7.31 -21.61 -10.06
N PRO A 544 -6.79 -20.81 -9.11
CA PRO A 544 -6.22 -21.34 -7.88
C PRO A 544 -7.24 -22.15 -7.06
N PRO A 545 -6.81 -22.97 -6.09
CA PRO A 545 -7.73 -23.69 -5.21
C PRO A 545 -8.68 -22.74 -4.46
N VAL A 546 -9.92 -23.18 -4.25
CA VAL A 546 -10.85 -22.50 -3.33
C VAL A 546 -10.50 -22.92 -1.91
N LEU A 547 -10.07 -21.98 -1.08
CA LEU A 547 -9.83 -22.24 0.34
C LEU A 547 -11.16 -22.24 1.12
N PRO A 548 -11.35 -23.16 2.08
CA PRO A 548 -12.55 -23.20 2.89
C PRO A 548 -12.64 -21.97 3.79
N GLU A 549 -13.84 -21.41 3.87
CA GLU A 549 -14.17 -20.37 4.84
C GLU A 549 -14.31 -20.99 6.23
N MET A 550 -13.53 -20.49 7.18
CA MET A 550 -13.50 -20.98 8.58
C MET A 550 -13.84 -19.87 9.58
N SER A 551 -14.45 -18.80 9.09
CA SER A 551 -15.05 -17.74 9.90
C SER A 551 -16.57 -17.73 9.72
N GLU A 552 -17.26 -17.03 10.61
CA GLU A 552 -18.70 -16.80 10.56
C GLU A 552 -19.02 -15.42 9.93
N ARG A 553 -18.08 -14.78 9.23
CA ARG A 553 -18.22 -13.39 8.74
C ARG A 553 -19.37 -13.19 7.74
N LEU A 554 -19.84 -14.27 7.10
CA LEU A 554 -20.99 -14.27 6.18
C LEU A 554 -22.25 -14.84 6.84
N ALA A 555 -22.18 -15.30 8.08
CA ALA A 555 -23.36 -15.75 8.81
C ALA A 555 -24.28 -14.57 9.13
N LYS A 556 -25.59 -14.84 9.19
CA LYS A 556 -26.60 -13.84 9.54
C LYS A 556 -26.45 -13.38 10.99
N GLU A 557 -26.14 -14.32 11.87
CA GLU A 557 -25.77 -14.07 13.26
C GLU A 557 -24.28 -14.40 13.38
N GLN A 558 -23.51 -13.43 13.84
CA GLN A 558 -22.05 -13.52 13.91
C GLN A 558 -21.62 -13.40 15.35
N SER A 559 -20.65 -14.21 15.77
CA SER A 559 -19.94 -13.96 17.01
C SER A 559 -19.26 -12.59 17.01
N ASP A 560 -19.20 -11.93 18.17
CA ASP A 560 -18.38 -10.73 18.39
C ASP A 560 -16.94 -11.09 18.83
N GLU A 561 -16.62 -12.38 18.87
CA GLU A 561 -15.38 -12.92 19.40
C GLU A 561 -14.70 -13.91 18.46
N ALA A 562 -13.39 -14.05 18.63
CA ALA A 562 -12.53 -15.10 18.08
C ALA A 562 -11.78 -15.82 19.21
N THR A 563 -11.29 -17.03 18.94
CA THR A 563 -10.46 -17.82 19.86
C THR A 563 -9.02 -17.91 19.35
N VAL A 564 -8.07 -17.51 20.20
CA VAL A 564 -6.65 -17.45 19.89
C VAL A 564 -5.87 -18.40 20.79
N GLY A 565 -4.95 -19.15 20.18
CA GLY A 565 -3.94 -19.91 20.88
C GLY A 565 -2.53 -19.46 20.55
N VAL A 566 -1.63 -19.56 21.52
CA VAL A 566 -0.18 -19.39 21.35
C VAL A 566 0.49 -20.64 21.88
N ALA A 567 1.31 -21.30 21.06
CA ALA A 567 1.93 -22.57 21.45
C ALA A 567 3.00 -22.33 22.52
N ASN A 568 3.91 -21.38 22.29
CA ASN A 568 4.95 -21.05 23.22
C ASN A 568 5.45 -19.59 23.05
N VAL A 569 5.16 -18.72 24.02
CA VAL A 569 5.59 -17.30 24.00
C VAL A 569 7.12 -17.12 24.04
N TYR A 570 7.88 -18.13 24.45
CA TYR A 570 9.36 -18.08 24.46
C TYR A 570 9.96 -18.33 23.07
N LEU A 571 9.16 -18.82 22.11
CA LEU A 571 9.57 -18.89 20.72
C LEU A 571 9.42 -17.48 20.10
N SER A 572 10.53 -16.77 19.97
CA SER A 572 10.57 -15.39 19.49
C SER A 572 11.80 -15.17 18.61
N SER A 573 11.70 -14.28 17.62
CA SER A 573 12.82 -13.88 16.76
C SER A 573 13.97 -13.21 17.52
N GLN A 574 13.68 -12.61 18.68
CA GLN A 574 14.70 -12.11 19.61
C GLN A 574 14.65 -12.87 20.94
N PRO A 575 15.79 -13.30 21.49
CA PRO A 575 15.82 -14.01 22.76
C PRO A 575 15.31 -13.10 23.89
N LEU A 576 14.50 -13.66 24.79
CA LEU A 576 14.10 -12.96 26.02
C LEU A 576 15.29 -12.91 26.99
N PRO A 577 15.34 -11.92 27.91
CA PRO A 577 16.38 -11.87 28.93
C PRO A 577 16.40 -13.17 29.76
N GLN A 578 17.60 -13.68 30.07
CA GLN A 578 17.77 -14.95 30.75
C GLN A 578 17.00 -14.99 32.09
N GLY A 579 16.29 -16.09 32.33
CA GLY A 579 15.53 -16.31 33.56
C GLY A 579 14.19 -15.58 33.64
N THR A 580 13.82 -14.80 32.60
CA THR A 580 12.50 -14.15 32.54
C THR A 580 11.39 -15.19 32.56
N LYS A 581 10.46 -15.09 33.52
CA LYS A 581 9.24 -15.91 33.56
C LYS A 581 8.06 -15.08 33.09
N ILE A 582 7.39 -15.54 32.03
CA ILE A 582 6.16 -14.95 31.52
C ILE A 582 4.98 -15.56 32.27
N LYS A 583 4.07 -14.71 32.75
CA LYS A 583 2.86 -15.12 33.50
C LYS A 583 1.55 -14.70 32.86
N ALA A 584 1.58 -13.69 31.98
CA ALA A 584 0.38 -13.24 31.29
C ALA A 584 0.69 -12.64 29.92
N LEU A 585 -0.32 -12.61 29.05
CA LEU A 585 -0.39 -11.77 27.85
C LEU A 585 -1.33 -10.61 28.13
N ARG A 586 -0.92 -9.39 27.80
CA ARG A 586 -1.79 -8.20 27.75
C ARG A 586 -2.30 -8.02 26.33
N ILE A 587 -3.60 -7.79 26.19
CA ILE A 587 -4.27 -7.60 24.91
C ILE A 587 -4.64 -6.12 24.81
N TYR A 588 -4.18 -5.48 23.74
CA TYR A 588 -4.58 -4.12 23.41
C TYR A 588 -5.52 -4.10 22.22
N GLN A 589 -6.41 -3.11 22.20
CA GLN A 589 -7.03 -2.61 20.99
C GLN A 589 -6.34 -1.31 20.55
N VAL A 590 -6.00 -1.21 19.27
CA VAL A 590 -5.59 0.05 18.62
C VAL A 590 -6.84 0.72 18.08
N PHE A 591 -7.03 2.01 18.34
CA PHE A 591 -8.16 2.74 17.75
C PHE A 591 -7.72 3.40 16.45
N PRO A 592 -8.47 3.21 15.35
CA PRO A 592 -8.25 3.97 14.14
C PRO A 592 -8.41 5.47 14.40
N LEU A 593 -7.61 6.29 13.72
CA LEU A 593 -7.71 7.73 13.84
C LEU A 593 -9.05 8.24 13.27
N SER A 594 -9.97 8.64 14.14
CA SER A 594 -11.35 9.05 13.79
C SER A 594 -11.47 10.49 13.26
N VAL A 595 -10.40 11.29 13.38
CA VAL A 595 -10.35 12.68 12.94
C VAL A 595 -9.16 12.87 12.02
N ALA A 596 -9.36 13.53 10.88
CA ALA A 596 -8.28 13.82 9.94
C ALA A 596 -7.03 14.35 10.66
N SER A 597 -5.86 13.74 10.41
CA SER A 597 -4.61 14.07 11.11
C SER A 597 -4.22 15.54 10.99
N ALA A 598 -4.58 16.17 9.88
CA ALA A 598 -4.45 17.62 9.64
C ALA A 598 -5.29 18.52 10.56
N ARG A 599 -6.27 17.95 11.28
CA ARG A 599 -7.32 18.68 12.01
C ARG A 599 -7.49 18.20 13.45
N VAL A 600 -6.60 17.35 13.95
CA VAL A 600 -6.58 16.97 15.36
C VAL A 600 -6.45 18.21 16.24
N THR A 601 -7.17 18.24 17.35
CA THR A 601 -7.25 19.42 18.23
C THR A 601 -6.32 19.34 19.44
N HIS A 602 -5.77 18.15 19.68
CA HIS A 602 -4.82 17.84 20.72
C HIS A 602 -3.92 16.70 20.25
N ALA A 603 -2.69 16.67 20.76
CA ALA A 603 -1.83 15.51 20.69
C ALA A 603 -2.21 14.53 21.81
N THR A 604 -1.92 13.25 21.63
CA THR A 604 -2.29 12.22 22.60
C THR A 604 -1.27 12.07 23.74
N GLY A 605 -0.08 12.67 23.60
CA GLY A 605 1.00 12.64 24.59
C GLY A 605 2.34 13.10 24.00
N CYS A 606 3.45 12.75 24.67
CA CYS A 606 4.80 12.94 24.13
C CYS A 606 4.94 12.22 22.78
N GLN A 607 5.38 12.95 21.75
CA GLN A 607 5.63 12.34 20.44
C GLN A 607 6.75 11.30 20.52
N ILE A 608 6.50 10.13 19.93
CA ILE A 608 7.52 9.09 19.76
C ILE A 608 8.61 9.67 18.83
N PRO A 609 9.88 9.79 19.27
CA PRO A 609 10.89 10.52 18.50
C PRO A 609 11.15 9.97 17.10
N GLN A 610 10.99 8.67 16.93
CA GLN A 610 11.15 7.93 15.68
C GLN A 610 9.97 8.16 14.74
N ALA A 611 8.79 8.54 15.25
CA ALA A 611 7.54 8.70 14.50
C ALA A 611 7.02 10.14 14.50
N LYS A 612 7.92 11.13 14.59
CA LYS A 612 7.57 12.57 14.65
C LYS A 612 6.77 13.07 13.44
N ASP A 613 6.75 12.32 12.35
CA ASP A 613 6.00 12.58 11.12
C ASP A 613 4.55 12.06 11.15
N SER A 614 4.07 11.63 12.32
CA SER A 614 2.76 11.00 12.47
C SER A 614 2.07 11.38 13.79
N ILE A 615 0.74 11.31 13.80
CA ILE A 615 -0.04 11.33 15.05
C ILE A 615 0.23 10.03 15.83
N ASN A 616 0.41 10.13 17.14
CA ASN A 616 0.57 8.98 18.04
C ASN A 616 -0.73 8.16 18.13
N LEU A 617 -0.62 6.85 18.35
CA LEU A 617 -1.77 5.95 18.47
C LEU A 617 -2.50 6.13 19.81
N THR A 618 -3.84 6.10 19.75
CA THR A 618 -4.67 5.86 20.92
C THR A 618 -5.01 4.38 21.01
N ARG A 619 -5.14 3.89 22.24
CA ARG A 619 -5.27 2.45 22.50
C ARG A 619 -5.99 2.20 23.83
N ALA A 620 -6.46 0.98 23.99
CA ALA A 620 -7.05 0.47 25.21
C ALA A 620 -6.43 -0.87 25.60
N VAL A 621 -6.25 -1.10 26.89
CA VAL A 621 -5.99 -2.45 27.43
C VAL A 621 -7.33 -3.15 27.58
N LEU A 622 -7.58 -4.19 26.79
CA LEU A 622 -8.80 -4.99 26.90
C LEU A 622 -8.74 -5.93 28.12
N GLY A 623 -7.53 -6.30 28.52
CA GLY A 623 -7.29 -7.11 29.70
C GLY A 623 -6.03 -7.96 29.58
N THR A 624 -5.88 -8.88 30.53
CA THR A 624 -4.80 -9.87 30.53
C THR A 624 -5.35 -11.29 30.57
N VAL A 625 -4.58 -12.22 30.02
CA VAL A 625 -4.88 -13.66 30.01
C VAL A 625 -3.67 -14.43 30.51
N PRO A 626 -3.86 -15.56 31.22
CA PRO A 626 -2.75 -16.31 31.79
C PRO A 626 -1.90 -16.99 30.71
N VAL A 627 -0.60 -17.03 30.96
CA VAL A 627 0.38 -17.87 30.25
C VAL A 627 0.79 -19.00 31.17
N GLU A 628 0.71 -20.23 30.66
CA GLU A 628 1.03 -21.44 31.41
C GLU A 628 2.55 -21.61 31.56
N GLU A 629 2.97 -22.55 32.42
CA GLU A 629 4.39 -22.82 32.69
C GLU A 629 5.18 -23.24 31.43
N ASP A 630 4.53 -23.92 30.48
CA ASP A 630 5.11 -24.31 29.19
C ASP A 630 5.17 -23.16 28.16
N GLY A 631 4.74 -21.96 28.55
CA GLY A 631 4.70 -20.77 27.69
C GLY A 631 3.46 -20.69 26.82
N SER A 632 2.50 -21.62 26.94
CA SER A 632 1.28 -21.60 26.12
C SER A 632 0.21 -20.66 26.65
N ALA A 633 -0.63 -20.13 25.76
CA ALA A 633 -1.79 -19.32 26.10
C ALA A 633 -2.99 -19.68 25.23
N HIS A 634 -4.21 -19.62 25.78
CA HIS A 634 -5.46 -19.94 25.08
C HIS A 634 -6.57 -19.03 25.60
N PHE A 635 -7.14 -18.20 24.72
CA PHE A 635 -8.02 -17.10 25.11
C PHE A 635 -8.99 -16.66 24.02
N THR A 636 -9.99 -15.89 24.43
CA THR A 636 -10.93 -15.19 23.54
C THR A 636 -10.52 -13.72 23.38
N VAL A 637 -10.82 -13.16 22.22
CA VAL A 637 -10.59 -11.74 21.88
C VAL A 637 -11.79 -11.21 21.10
N PRO A 638 -12.06 -9.90 21.10
CA PRO A 638 -13.09 -9.37 20.23
C PRO A 638 -12.68 -9.50 18.76
N ALA A 639 -13.62 -9.87 17.91
CA ALA A 639 -13.47 -9.85 16.47
C ALA A 639 -13.63 -8.41 15.93
N ARG A 640 -13.22 -8.19 14.68
CA ARG A 640 -13.45 -6.93 13.94
C ARG A 640 -12.79 -5.70 14.56
N LYS A 641 -11.67 -5.91 15.26
CA LYS A 641 -10.87 -4.88 15.92
C LYS A 641 -9.39 -5.11 15.64
N GLU A 642 -8.62 -4.04 15.48
CA GLU A 642 -7.16 -4.15 15.43
C GLU A 642 -6.60 -4.35 16.84
N LEU A 643 -5.82 -5.40 17.00
CA LEU A 643 -5.25 -5.86 18.26
C LEU A 643 -3.74 -6.00 18.17
N PHE A 644 -3.06 -5.80 19.30
CA PHE A 644 -1.67 -6.19 19.48
C PHE A 644 -1.43 -6.72 20.90
N PHE A 645 -0.28 -7.36 21.11
CA PHE A 645 0.00 -8.09 22.35
C PHE A 645 1.31 -7.66 23.02
N GLN A 646 1.32 -7.78 24.35
CA GLN A 646 2.54 -7.71 25.16
C GLN A 646 2.64 -8.97 26.03
N ILE A 647 3.83 -9.56 26.13
CA ILE A 647 4.12 -10.59 27.13
C ILE A 647 4.53 -9.92 28.44
N LEU A 648 3.96 -10.38 29.56
CA LEU A 648 4.17 -9.82 30.89
C LEU A 648 4.92 -10.80 31.78
N ASP A 649 5.91 -10.28 32.51
CA ASP A 649 6.63 -11.06 33.51
C ASP A 649 5.81 -11.31 34.80
N GLU A 650 6.42 -11.99 35.77
CA GLU A 650 5.86 -12.25 37.10
C GLU A 650 5.51 -11.01 37.93
N LYS A 651 6.04 -9.83 37.58
CA LYS A 651 5.68 -8.55 38.18
C LYS A 651 4.59 -7.82 37.38
N GLY A 652 4.12 -8.42 36.29
CA GLY A 652 3.11 -7.85 35.40
C GLY A 652 3.65 -6.74 34.48
N LEU A 653 4.98 -6.68 34.28
CA LEU A 653 5.65 -5.68 33.44
C LEU A 653 5.85 -6.23 32.02
N ALA A 654 5.66 -5.38 31.02
CA ALA A 654 5.93 -5.75 29.63
C ALA A 654 7.42 -6.10 29.43
N VAL A 655 7.68 -7.30 28.89
CA VAL A 655 9.03 -7.72 28.47
C VAL A 655 9.29 -7.30 27.03
N THR A 656 8.30 -7.48 26.15
CA THR A 656 8.32 -6.97 24.78
C THR A 656 6.90 -6.60 24.36
N SER A 657 6.82 -5.74 23.34
CA SER A 657 5.57 -5.25 22.76
C SER A 657 5.61 -5.44 21.25
N MET A 658 4.53 -5.99 20.71
CA MET A 658 4.28 -5.96 19.27
C MET A 658 4.23 -4.50 18.81
N ARG A 659 4.95 -4.17 17.73
CA ARG A 659 4.92 -2.87 17.03
C ARG A 659 4.27 -3.03 15.67
N SER A 660 3.15 -3.74 15.64
CA SER A 660 2.36 -4.13 14.46
C SER A 660 0.92 -4.37 14.93
N GLY A 661 -0.02 -4.58 14.01
CA GLY A 661 -1.40 -4.94 14.31
C GLY A 661 -1.83 -6.28 13.69
N THR A 662 -2.76 -6.96 14.33
CA THR A 662 -3.53 -8.06 13.74
C THR A 662 -5.01 -7.88 14.03
N HIS A 663 -5.87 -8.65 13.38
CA HIS A 663 -7.30 -8.67 13.62
C HIS A 663 -7.82 -10.10 13.44
N PHE A 664 -9.01 -10.35 13.95
CA PHE A 664 -9.67 -11.65 13.80
C PHE A 664 -11.10 -11.48 13.28
N GLN A 665 -11.52 -12.46 12.48
CA GLN A 665 -12.88 -12.55 11.96
C GLN A 665 -13.83 -13.16 13.00
N PRO A 666 -15.14 -12.90 12.89
CA PRO A 666 -16.16 -13.55 13.72
C PRO A 666 -16.02 -15.07 13.74
N GLY A 667 -15.99 -15.66 14.94
CA GLY A 667 -15.93 -17.11 15.13
C GLY A 667 -14.59 -17.76 14.74
N GLU A 668 -13.58 -16.96 14.35
CA GLU A 668 -12.27 -17.47 13.95
C GLU A 668 -11.61 -18.24 15.10
N ARG A 669 -10.93 -19.34 14.73
CA ARG A 669 -10.05 -20.10 15.63
C ARG A 669 -8.66 -20.14 15.03
N THR A 670 -7.69 -19.58 15.75
CA THR A 670 -6.33 -19.38 15.23
C THR A 670 -5.26 -19.80 16.23
N MET A 671 -4.06 -20.08 15.72
CA MET A 671 -2.94 -20.57 16.50
C MET A 671 -1.62 -19.95 16.02
N CYS A 672 -0.93 -19.24 16.91
CA CYS A 672 0.44 -18.76 16.71
C CYS A 672 1.43 -19.78 17.27
N GLN A 673 2.57 -20.00 16.59
CA GLN A 673 3.62 -20.86 17.14
C GLN A 673 4.39 -20.15 18.26
N GLY A 674 4.63 -18.85 18.09
CA GLY A 674 5.35 -18.04 19.06
C GLY A 674 4.95 -16.58 19.04
N CYS A 675 5.78 -15.74 19.65
CA CYS A 675 5.64 -14.29 19.66
C CYS A 675 6.65 -13.70 18.68
N HIS A 676 6.22 -13.44 17.44
CA HIS A 676 7.11 -13.06 16.32
C HIS A 676 8.21 -14.11 16.07
N GLU A 677 7.81 -15.38 15.99
CA GLU A 677 8.71 -16.51 15.72
C GLU A 677 9.41 -16.39 14.35
N PRO A 678 10.60 -17.00 14.18
CA PRO A 678 11.23 -17.10 12.87
C PRO A 678 10.33 -17.81 11.86
N LYS A 679 10.04 -17.16 10.73
CA LYS A 679 9.10 -17.66 9.70
C LYS A 679 9.55 -18.96 9.03
N ASN A 680 10.86 -19.17 8.94
CA ASN A 680 11.46 -20.31 8.25
C ASN A 680 11.86 -21.45 9.20
N GLY A 681 11.49 -21.36 10.49
CA GLY A 681 11.66 -22.46 11.42
C GLY A 681 10.68 -23.58 11.11
N ALA A 682 11.14 -24.83 11.11
CA ALA A 682 10.21 -25.95 11.24
C ALA A 682 9.39 -25.74 12.53
N PRO A 683 8.07 -26.00 12.53
CA PRO A 683 7.28 -25.94 13.75
C PRO A 683 8.01 -26.75 14.82
N ILE A 684 8.33 -26.11 15.94
CA ILE A 684 8.94 -26.84 17.05
C ILE A 684 7.90 -27.85 17.50
N THR A 685 8.09 -29.12 17.14
CA THR A 685 7.33 -30.21 17.69
C THR A 685 7.72 -30.32 19.15
N SER A 686 7.07 -29.54 20.02
CA SER A 686 7.17 -29.76 21.47
C SER A 686 6.73 -31.19 21.73
N SER A 687 7.64 -31.98 22.28
CA SER A 687 7.51 -33.40 22.61
C SER A 687 6.08 -33.84 22.95
N HIS A 688 5.44 -34.60 22.06
CA HIS A 688 4.27 -35.49 22.26
C HIS A 688 3.08 -35.04 23.14
N SER A 689 2.96 -33.78 23.57
CA SER A 689 1.91 -33.32 24.48
C SER A 689 1.28 -32.03 23.99
N THR A 690 -0.06 -32.00 23.98
CA THR A 690 -0.87 -30.81 23.76
C THR A 690 -0.44 -29.70 24.73
N PRO A 691 -0.23 -28.44 24.27
CA PRO A 691 0.14 -27.33 25.16
C PRO A 691 -0.84 -27.20 26.33
N MET A 692 -0.35 -26.84 27.52
CA MET A 692 -1.13 -26.81 28.76
C MET A 692 -2.39 -25.95 28.63
N ALA A 693 -2.30 -24.78 27.98
CA ALA A 693 -3.43 -23.88 27.82
C ALA A 693 -4.54 -24.47 26.95
N MET A 694 -4.20 -25.35 26.00
CA MET A 694 -5.14 -26.01 25.09
C MET A 694 -5.91 -27.15 25.77
N LYS A 695 -5.55 -27.54 27.00
CA LYS A 695 -6.26 -28.57 27.79
C LYS A 695 -7.45 -28.01 28.57
N ARG A 696 -7.65 -26.69 28.54
CA ARG A 696 -8.75 -25.99 29.21
C ARG A 696 -9.51 -25.09 28.23
N ALA A 697 -10.68 -24.64 28.65
CA ALA A 697 -11.44 -23.62 27.93
C ALA A 697 -10.60 -22.34 27.73
N PRO A 698 -10.82 -21.60 26.63
CA PRO A 698 -10.14 -20.33 26.41
C PRO A 698 -10.47 -19.34 27.52
N SER A 699 -9.45 -18.66 28.03
CA SER A 699 -9.63 -17.61 29.03
C SER A 699 -10.35 -16.40 28.44
N ARG A 700 -11.25 -15.79 29.21
CA ARG A 700 -11.72 -14.44 28.93
C ARG A 700 -10.70 -13.44 29.49
N PRO A 701 -10.37 -12.34 28.78
CA PRO A 701 -9.48 -11.32 29.30
C PRO A 701 -10.02 -10.74 30.60
N THR A 702 -9.19 -10.72 31.65
CA THR A 702 -9.51 -10.01 32.89
C THR A 702 -9.20 -8.53 32.67
N PRO A 703 -10.18 -7.61 32.81
CA PRO A 703 -9.94 -6.17 32.66
C PRO A 703 -8.81 -5.67 33.57
N ASP A 704 -8.06 -4.67 33.09
CA ASP A 704 -7.03 -3.99 33.89
C ASP A 704 -7.66 -2.87 34.74
N VAL A 705 -6.82 -2.09 35.43
CA VAL A 705 -7.27 -0.98 36.29
C VAL A 705 -8.03 0.12 35.53
N GLU A 706 -8.86 0.87 36.26
CA GLU A 706 -9.60 2.02 35.72
C GLU A 706 -8.66 3.04 35.03
N GLY A 707 -9.11 3.57 33.90
CA GLY A 707 -8.33 4.50 33.07
C GLY A 707 -7.43 3.82 32.04
N THR A 708 -7.54 2.50 31.84
CA THR A 708 -6.83 1.75 30.77
C THR A 708 -7.66 1.48 29.52
N ASN A 709 -8.98 1.66 29.57
CA ASN A 709 -9.89 1.38 28.46
C ASN A 709 -10.96 2.49 28.28
N PRO A 710 -10.72 3.50 27.43
CA PRO A 710 -9.44 3.83 26.79
C PRO A 710 -8.42 4.37 27.80
N LEU A 711 -7.14 4.45 27.40
CA LEU A 711 -6.11 5.05 28.26
C LEU A 711 -6.44 6.51 28.61
N SER A 712 -6.29 6.88 29.87
CA SER A 712 -6.56 8.24 30.35
C SER A 712 -5.64 8.56 31.51
N TYR A 713 -4.63 9.40 31.29
CA TYR A 713 -3.70 9.79 32.36
C TYR A 713 -4.42 10.41 33.58
N PRO A 714 -5.43 11.28 33.41
CA PRO A 714 -6.22 11.82 34.52
C PRO A 714 -6.95 10.77 35.38
N LEU A 715 -7.39 9.66 34.80
CA LEU A 715 -8.04 8.57 35.54
C LEU A 715 -7.04 7.52 36.05
N LEU A 716 -5.97 7.30 35.30
CA LEU A 716 -5.03 6.21 35.53
C LEU A 716 -3.95 6.62 36.53
N VAL A 717 -3.26 7.73 36.27
CA VAL A 717 -2.01 8.11 36.94
C VAL A 717 -2.21 9.23 37.97
N GLN A 718 -2.94 10.28 37.61
CA GLN A 718 -3.09 11.44 38.49
C GLN A 718 -3.61 11.09 39.90
N PRO A 719 -4.58 10.17 40.08
CA PRO A 719 -5.07 9.82 41.42
C PRO A 719 -3.98 9.21 42.31
N VAL A 720 -3.03 8.47 41.72
CA VAL A 720 -1.86 7.95 42.45
C VAL A 720 -0.96 9.10 42.89
N LEU A 721 -0.70 10.06 42.00
CA LEU A 721 0.14 11.21 42.33
C LEU A 721 -0.48 12.09 43.41
N ASP A 722 -1.79 12.36 43.32
CA ASP A 722 -2.53 13.16 44.29
C ASP A 722 -2.44 12.56 45.70
N GLN A 723 -2.53 11.23 45.80
CA GLN A 723 -2.49 10.52 47.07
C GLN A 723 -1.08 10.41 47.66
N TYR A 724 -0.05 10.16 46.83
CA TYR A 724 1.27 9.74 47.31
C TYR A 724 2.40 10.73 47.04
N CYS A 725 2.24 11.70 46.13
CA CYS A 725 3.35 12.52 45.64
C CYS A 725 3.10 14.03 45.74
N VAL A 726 1.89 14.51 45.48
CA VAL A 726 1.60 15.95 45.32
C VAL A 726 1.99 16.76 46.56
N LYS A 727 1.70 16.25 47.76
CA LYS A 727 1.97 16.98 49.02
C LYS A 727 3.45 17.30 49.18
N CYS A 728 4.34 16.30 49.17
CA CYS A 728 5.76 16.53 49.37
C CYS A 728 6.38 17.30 48.19
N HIS A 729 5.93 17.05 46.95
CA HIS A 729 6.39 17.81 45.79
C HIS A 729 5.94 19.29 45.81
N ALA A 730 4.86 19.63 46.52
CA ALA A 730 4.47 21.02 46.77
C ALA A 730 5.31 21.66 47.89
N GLU A 731 5.56 20.93 48.98
CA GLU A 731 6.35 21.39 50.13
C GLU A 731 7.84 21.59 49.76
N ASP A 732 8.40 20.71 48.94
CA ASP A 732 9.83 20.71 48.56
C ASP A 732 10.12 21.36 47.20
N ARG A 733 9.24 22.26 46.70
CA ARG A 733 9.48 23.01 45.44
C ARG A 733 10.80 23.78 45.45
N GLU A 734 11.17 24.37 46.59
CA GLU A 734 12.43 25.10 46.76
C GLU A 734 13.66 24.18 46.68
N LYS A 735 13.48 22.87 46.91
CA LYS A 735 14.50 21.83 46.73
C LYS A 735 14.49 21.25 45.31
N LYS A 736 13.84 21.92 44.36
CA LYS A 736 13.71 21.54 42.95
C LYS A 736 12.88 20.28 42.69
N ALA A 737 11.97 19.91 43.59
CA ALA A 737 10.98 18.88 43.30
C ALA A 737 10.06 19.36 42.14
N PRO A 738 9.84 18.56 41.08
CA PRO A 738 8.99 18.96 39.98
C PRO A 738 7.52 19.00 40.43
N PRO A 739 6.70 19.94 39.93
CA PRO A 739 5.29 20.01 40.28
C PRO A 739 4.51 18.82 39.71
N LEU A 740 3.72 18.16 40.55
CA LEU A 740 2.95 16.95 40.21
C LEU A 740 1.43 17.11 40.35
N ASP A 741 0.95 18.34 40.51
CA ASP A 741 -0.47 18.63 40.61
C ASP A 741 -1.18 18.58 39.24
N SER A 742 -2.51 18.52 39.29
CA SER A 742 -3.39 18.42 38.13
C SER A 742 -3.73 19.76 37.46
N THR A 743 -3.00 20.85 37.78
CA THR A 743 -3.24 22.15 37.14
C THR A 743 -3.11 22.01 35.62
N ILE A 744 -4.11 22.51 34.89
CA ILE A 744 -4.13 22.43 33.43
C ILE A 744 -3.19 23.49 32.84
N VAL A 745 -2.19 23.03 32.11
CA VAL A 745 -1.21 23.86 31.40
C VAL A 745 -1.29 23.56 29.91
N ARG A 746 -1.39 24.60 29.09
CA ARG A 746 -1.33 24.47 27.63
C ARG A 746 0.10 24.69 27.14
N THR A 747 0.59 23.80 26.29
CA THR A 747 1.93 23.96 25.70
C THR A 747 2.02 25.26 24.90
N SER A 748 3.12 25.98 25.07
CA SER A 748 3.38 27.25 24.38
C SER A 748 3.71 27.05 22.91
N THR A 749 4.31 25.91 22.57
CA THR A 749 4.70 25.47 21.24
C THR A 749 3.83 24.31 20.75
N GLY A 750 3.77 24.17 19.43
CA GLY A 750 3.09 23.10 18.72
C GLY A 750 3.51 23.09 17.26
N SER A 751 3.30 21.97 16.59
CA SER A 751 3.50 21.78 15.16
C SER A 751 2.21 21.26 14.52
N TYR A 752 2.22 21.14 13.21
CA TYR A 752 1.07 20.69 12.44
C TYR A 752 0.60 19.26 12.79
N MET A 753 1.49 18.37 13.25
CA MET A 753 1.17 17.00 13.70
C MET A 753 1.31 16.83 15.22
N ASN A 754 1.51 17.93 15.95
CA ASN A 754 1.57 17.98 17.40
C ASN A 754 1.03 19.32 17.88
N PRO A 755 -0.29 19.52 17.82
CA PRO A 755 -0.89 20.83 18.08
C PRO A 755 -0.63 21.28 19.53
N LYS A 756 -0.80 22.57 19.78
CA LYS A 756 -0.73 23.11 21.15
C LYS A 756 -1.81 22.44 22.01
N THR A 757 -1.38 21.70 23.02
CA THR A 757 -2.24 20.77 23.76
C THR A 757 -2.26 21.13 25.23
N ALA A 758 -3.42 20.96 25.86
CA ALA A 758 -3.58 21.09 27.30
C ALA A 758 -3.23 19.76 27.98
N TYR A 759 -2.46 19.82 29.06
CA TYR A 759 -2.07 18.68 29.88
C TYR A 759 -2.14 19.06 31.36
N TYR A 760 -2.06 18.09 32.25
CA TYR A 760 -1.78 18.36 33.66
C TYR A 760 -0.29 18.72 33.82
N THR A 761 0.02 19.61 34.77
CA THR A 761 1.39 19.98 35.13
C THR A 761 2.23 18.73 35.44
N SER A 762 1.66 17.79 36.17
CA SER A 762 2.25 16.47 36.45
C SER A 762 2.71 15.70 35.22
N TYR A 763 1.93 15.67 34.15
CA TYR A 763 2.29 14.99 32.92
C TYR A 763 3.50 15.65 32.26
N LEU A 764 3.51 16.98 32.19
CA LEU A 764 4.62 17.74 31.61
C LEU A 764 5.91 17.61 32.43
N SER A 765 5.78 17.43 33.75
CA SER A 765 6.90 17.14 34.65
C SER A 765 7.42 15.70 34.53
N LEU A 766 6.53 14.72 34.35
CA LEU A 766 6.90 13.30 34.42
C LEU A 766 7.21 12.68 33.06
N ALA A 767 6.29 12.80 32.09
CA ALA A 767 6.35 12.00 30.86
C ALA A 767 7.63 12.26 30.04
N PRO A 768 8.08 13.51 29.81
CA PRO A 768 9.26 13.77 28.99
C PRO A 768 10.57 13.24 29.58
N GLU A 769 10.74 13.30 30.91
CA GLU A 769 12.00 13.01 31.59
C GLU A 769 12.06 11.60 32.18
N PHE A 770 10.93 11.11 32.71
CA PHE A 770 10.83 9.88 33.49
C PHE A 770 9.93 8.81 32.86
N GLY A 771 9.03 9.19 31.95
CA GLY A 771 8.15 8.28 31.22
C GLY A 771 8.87 7.40 30.20
N PHE A 772 8.09 6.58 29.48
CA PHE A 772 8.59 5.79 28.34
C PHE A 772 7.79 6.14 27.09
N TYR A 773 8.45 6.69 26.08
CA TYR A 773 7.88 6.98 24.75
C TYR A 773 8.94 6.94 23.64
N ASP A 774 10.19 6.67 24.01
CA ASP A 774 11.34 6.63 23.12
C ASP A 774 11.96 5.22 23.17
N TYR A 775 11.89 4.51 22.05
CA TYR A 775 12.47 3.17 21.89
C TYR A 775 14.01 3.21 21.76
N GLY A 776 14.59 4.41 21.76
CA GLY A 776 16.00 4.67 21.55
C GLY A 776 16.42 4.57 20.08
N GLY A 777 17.72 4.46 19.88
CA GLY A 777 18.33 4.37 18.56
C GLY A 777 18.65 5.72 17.92
N LYS A 778 19.61 5.73 17.00
CA LYS A 778 20.28 6.97 16.57
C LYS A 778 19.74 7.57 15.28
N ASN A 779 19.36 6.74 14.31
CA ASN A 779 18.97 7.14 12.97
C ASN A 779 18.25 6.01 12.23
N TRP A 780 17.93 6.24 10.95
CA TRP A 780 17.28 5.29 10.04
C TRP A 780 17.98 3.93 9.87
N GLU A 781 19.23 3.78 10.28
CA GLU A 781 19.98 2.53 10.19
C GLU A 781 20.00 1.75 11.51
N ASP A 782 19.37 2.28 12.57
CA ASP A 782 19.33 1.66 13.89
C ASP A 782 18.10 0.76 14.05
N PRO A 783 18.26 -0.56 14.26
CA PRO A 783 17.13 -1.49 14.42
C PRO A 783 16.16 -1.12 15.55
N LYS A 784 16.61 -0.38 16.58
CA LYS A 784 15.74 0.08 17.68
C LYS A 784 14.61 1.00 17.20
N TRP A 785 14.75 1.64 16.03
CA TRP A 785 13.67 2.44 15.45
C TRP A 785 12.49 1.60 14.95
N TYR A 786 12.71 0.33 14.66
CA TYR A 786 11.76 -0.53 13.97
C TYR A 786 11.16 -1.62 14.87
N ARG A 787 11.88 -2.06 15.91
CA ARG A 787 11.48 -3.18 16.78
C ARG A 787 11.49 -2.80 18.25
N THR A 788 10.85 -3.63 19.06
CA THR A 788 11.02 -3.60 20.52
C THR A 788 12.19 -4.52 20.89
N THR A 789 13.09 -4.08 21.77
CA THR A 789 14.14 -4.93 22.33
C THR A 789 13.63 -5.58 23.63
N PRO A 790 13.55 -6.93 23.73
CA PRO A 790 13.09 -7.61 24.93
C PRO A 790 13.85 -7.19 26.19
N GLY A 791 13.13 -6.75 27.23
CA GLY A 791 13.68 -6.26 28.49
C GLY A 791 14.02 -4.77 28.53
N GLU A 792 14.09 -4.09 27.37
CA GLU A 792 14.39 -2.66 27.26
C GLU A 792 13.15 -1.84 26.83
N PHE A 793 11.97 -2.20 27.35
CA PHE A 793 10.70 -1.59 26.98
C PHE A 793 9.86 -1.17 28.20
N GLY A 794 9.02 -0.15 28.01
CA GLY A 794 7.96 0.20 28.94
C GLY A 794 8.47 0.55 30.34
N ALA A 795 7.79 0.05 31.37
CA ALA A 795 8.17 0.30 32.76
C ALA A 795 9.62 -0.13 33.05
N LYS A 796 10.08 -1.28 32.53
CA LYS A 796 11.44 -1.79 32.76
C LYS A 796 12.54 -0.86 32.25
N ALA A 797 12.28 -0.10 31.20
CA ALA A 797 13.21 0.86 30.61
C ALA A 797 12.98 2.30 31.05
N SER A 798 11.91 2.57 31.81
CA SER A 798 11.60 3.92 32.27
C SER A 798 12.45 4.32 33.48
N LYS A 799 12.81 5.60 33.56
CA LYS A 799 13.48 6.14 34.75
C LYS A 799 12.53 6.21 35.95
N LEU A 800 11.23 6.44 35.70
CA LEU A 800 10.23 6.53 36.78
C LEU A 800 10.15 5.23 37.58
N TYR A 801 10.02 4.09 36.90
CA TYR A 801 9.95 2.80 37.58
C TYR A 801 11.25 2.50 38.33
N ALA A 802 12.41 2.77 37.72
CA ALA A 802 13.70 2.58 38.39
C ALA A 802 13.83 3.44 39.65
N LEU A 803 13.35 4.69 39.62
CA LEU A 803 13.32 5.59 40.79
C LEU A 803 12.44 5.01 41.90
N LEU A 804 11.23 4.56 41.57
CA LEU A 804 10.28 4.00 42.54
C LEU A 804 10.72 2.64 43.12
N GLN A 805 11.62 1.92 42.45
CA GLN A 805 12.20 0.67 42.97
C GLN A 805 13.41 0.89 43.88
N ASN A 806 14.16 1.98 43.71
CA ASN A 806 15.45 2.22 44.40
C ASN A 806 15.33 3.12 45.65
N ASP A 807 14.17 3.11 46.31
CA ASP A 807 13.74 4.05 47.34
C ASP A 807 13.56 5.49 46.82
N HIS A 808 12.42 6.11 47.16
CA HIS A 808 12.10 7.49 46.82
C HIS A 808 11.56 8.19 48.07
N TYR A 809 12.47 8.59 48.94
CA TYR A 809 12.18 9.31 50.18
C TYR A 809 11.17 8.58 51.08
N GLY A 810 11.24 7.24 51.13
CA GLY A 810 10.36 6.42 51.97
C GLY A 810 8.92 6.28 51.47
N VAL A 811 8.62 6.66 50.21
CA VAL A 811 7.32 6.42 49.59
C VAL A 811 7.15 4.94 49.27
N GLU A 812 6.14 4.30 49.86
CA GLU A 812 5.72 2.93 49.54
C GLU A 812 4.37 2.94 48.82
N LEU A 813 4.35 2.46 47.58
CA LEU A 813 3.12 2.36 46.80
C LEU A 813 2.48 0.98 46.98
N PRO A 814 1.17 0.88 47.25
CA PRO A 814 0.48 -0.40 47.21
C PRO A 814 0.48 -0.98 45.78
N PRO A 815 0.28 -2.30 45.62
CA PRO A 815 0.34 -2.96 44.32
C PRO A 815 -0.55 -2.34 43.23
N ASP A 816 -1.76 -1.87 43.57
CA ASP A 816 -2.66 -1.20 42.62
C ASP A 816 -2.08 0.14 42.12
N ALA A 817 -1.57 0.96 43.03
CA ALA A 817 -0.94 2.23 42.69
C ALA A 817 0.30 2.03 41.80
N MET A 818 1.13 1.03 42.12
CA MET A 818 2.27 0.67 41.27
C MET A 818 1.81 0.18 39.90
N ARG A 819 0.78 -0.67 39.82
CA ARG A 819 0.23 -1.18 38.56
C ARG A 819 -0.26 -0.06 37.64
N ARG A 820 -0.95 0.94 38.19
CA ARG A 820 -1.41 2.13 37.44
C ARG A 820 -0.26 2.88 36.77
N ILE A 821 0.86 3.07 37.47
CA ILE A 821 2.06 3.68 36.92
C ILE A 821 2.71 2.77 35.87
N THR A 822 2.86 1.48 36.14
CA THR A 822 3.59 0.57 35.23
C THR A 822 2.82 0.28 33.95
N VAL A 823 1.50 0.14 33.98
CA VAL A 823 0.69 -0.05 32.76
C VAL A 823 0.69 1.22 31.89
N TRP A 824 0.73 2.41 32.49
CA TRP A 824 0.89 3.67 31.76
C TRP A 824 2.24 3.74 31.03
N LEU A 825 3.32 3.35 31.71
CA LEU A 825 4.67 3.28 31.13
C LEU A 825 4.75 2.23 30.00
N ASP A 826 4.17 1.05 30.21
CA ASP A 826 4.08 -0.01 29.20
C ASP A 826 3.21 0.35 27.99
N SER A 827 2.39 1.41 28.10
CA SER A 827 1.52 1.91 27.04
C SER A 827 2.13 3.07 26.24
N CYS A 828 3.43 3.33 26.39
CA CYS A 828 4.14 4.49 25.81
C CYS A 828 3.74 5.85 26.42
N SER A 829 3.33 5.86 27.70
CA SER A 829 3.06 7.06 28.49
C SER A 829 2.13 8.11 27.84
N PRO A 830 0.97 7.74 27.25
CA PRO A 830 0.04 8.69 26.66
C PRO A 830 -0.64 9.53 27.75
N PHE A 831 -1.16 10.68 27.36
CA PHE A 831 -2.08 11.47 28.19
C PHE A 831 -3.54 11.18 27.83
N TYR A 832 -3.87 11.26 26.53
CA TYR A 832 -5.21 11.03 25.99
C TYR A 832 -5.31 9.67 25.30
N GLY A 833 -6.47 9.02 25.42
CA GLY A 833 -6.79 7.75 24.76
C GLY A 833 -7.86 7.87 23.69
N VAL A 834 -8.16 9.08 23.23
CA VAL A 834 -9.12 9.40 22.18
C VAL A 834 -8.58 10.52 21.29
N TYR A 835 -9.15 10.72 20.10
CA TYR A 835 -8.71 11.73 19.14
C TYR A 835 -9.67 12.92 19.04
N GLU A 836 -10.92 12.71 19.44
CA GLU A 836 -12.02 13.65 19.35
C GLU A 836 -11.88 14.73 20.40
N LYS A 837 -12.18 15.98 20.02
CA LYS A 837 -12.04 17.15 20.90
C LYS A 837 -12.86 16.99 22.18
N GLU A 838 -14.12 16.56 22.05
CA GLU A 838 -15.06 16.40 23.15
C GLU A 838 -14.59 15.31 24.11
N GLY A 839 -14.10 14.19 23.56
CA GLY A 839 -13.51 13.09 24.35
C GLY A 839 -12.25 13.53 25.10
N GLY A 840 -11.35 14.28 24.46
CA GLY A 840 -10.17 14.84 25.12
C GLY A 840 -10.55 15.80 26.25
N LEU A 841 -11.55 16.68 26.03
CA LEU A 841 -12.05 17.57 27.08
C LEU A 841 -12.69 16.81 28.26
N ALA A 842 -13.34 15.67 28.01
CA ALA A 842 -13.88 14.81 29.07
C ALA A 842 -12.75 14.19 29.89
N GLN A 843 -11.71 13.63 29.25
CA GLN A 843 -10.56 13.08 29.97
C GLN A 843 -9.84 14.15 30.81
N LEU A 844 -9.72 15.40 30.33
CA LEU A 844 -9.19 16.52 31.12
C LEU A 844 -9.97 16.84 32.40
N ARG A 845 -11.24 16.44 32.48
CA ARG A 845 -12.07 16.57 33.68
C ARG A 845 -12.04 15.33 34.56
N GLY A 846 -11.24 14.32 34.21
CA GLY A 846 -11.25 13.02 34.88
C GLY A 846 -12.48 12.17 34.55
N GLU A 847 -13.11 12.38 33.40
CA GLU A 847 -14.26 11.60 32.93
C GLU A 847 -13.81 10.50 31.95
N VAL A 848 -14.60 9.44 31.82
CA VAL A 848 -14.39 8.39 30.80
C VAL A 848 -14.84 8.93 29.44
N ALA A 849 -14.00 8.74 28.42
CA ALA A 849 -14.32 9.04 27.03
C ALA A 849 -14.51 7.75 26.23
N VAL A 850 -15.34 7.79 25.20
CA VAL A 850 -15.55 6.67 24.27
C VAL A 850 -15.09 7.12 22.88
N PRO A 851 -14.15 6.39 22.23
CA PRO A 851 -13.75 6.69 20.86
C PRO A 851 -14.92 6.45 19.91
N THR A 852 -15.06 7.31 18.90
CA THR A 852 -16.16 7.22 17.92
C THR A 852 -15.92 6.14 16.85
N LEU A 853 -14.69 5.65 16.74
CA LEU A 853 -14.28 4.58 15.83
C LEU A 853 -13.36 3.60 16.58
N GLN A 854 -13.58 2.30 16.36
CA GLN A 854 -12.96 1.21 17.12
C GLN A 854 -12.47 0.09 16.22
#